data_AF-U1QNV5-F1
#
_entry.id   AF-U1QNV5-F1
#
_cell.length_a   1.000
_cell.length_b   1.000
_cell.length_c   1.000
_cell.angle_alpha   90.00
_cell.angle_beta   90.00
_cell.angle_gamma   90.00
#
_symmetry.space_group_name_H-M   'P 1'
#
loop_
_entity.id
_entity.type
_entity.pdbx_description
1 polymer ?
#
loop_
_entity_poly.entity_id
_entity_poly.type
_entity_poly.pdbx_seq_one_letter_code
_entity_poly.pdbx_strand_id
1 'polypeptide(L)'
;MAHSRRRLLQTTGTVLASAALAGCSGSTTQTDNSDEASIAAADLGVVAEWNAIRTRLRDPVILGHAEEYAAGASVVGDIFERFESVSGDNNAHERLEATDEEHYEGFETALSDLRSTLENDDLDGAHDAMKDADKHLRGAQTQLTSEETVKQLTALVMGVHIKDVDVLLATDALDDATFEYNQIGTKFQDKGLYDMIADADTEAADSVIDALDRAATAAEAGDKSKASDAGAEAFGAATQGLHAVAGANVAGAAHMAALQGLGWDAAALSTVGGPSTDYAHAAALNLYRARAYDAHWVAANGDSDTAATMASDVFAHFEGARAHEALEGADNEAYETFESGLGSLQTQIESGNASGIDDAVATIDENLRSGIDILAGGNAPLLQSGFFRARFEDAYERYQQGEAGAAATIAEGLFGRFEANELDFHETLEDTSESLYETFEEEHLGALITAYENDDTEAVDTHHQGVLGALLAFEAEHSAALAGGAEACYMAARGFDAAGVATLGNADRASTILSDAFAHFEAGAAGYHEAIEAADAERYESFEAALGTVQTAADDGGDVYAEAKPFNDEAVASMYAIAEAGGASDPAAAMMSDAFAHFEQAEVHEALEEADHDTYEGFESALESYQSGLESGSSDGPERYAAMARTGGFAVAGAADAAPSVDAAAADGDGEDTEETAYEGGPNIVEGVPDDADHVVEAQAVVFEPDELTVQQGDTVAWEYAAGDAHNVVAYEDEIPDDAEYWASGGFDSEAAAREGWENGKGALHRSDQVYVHTFETTGTHEYLCVPHEAAGMVGKIIVE
;
A
#
# COMPACT_ATOMS: atom_id res chain seq x y z
N MET A 1 -26.14 -37.78 -4.55
CA MET A 1 -27.09 -38.12 -5.63
C MET A 1 -28.52 -37.95 -5.12
N ALA A 2 -29.05 -36.73 -5.25
CA ALA A 2 -30.37 -36.35 -4.77
C ALA A 2 -31.11 -35.57 -5.86
N HIS A 3 -32.42 -35.80 -5.94
CA HIS A 3 -33.32 -35.42 -7.02
C HIS A 3 -33.68 -33.92 -7.00
N SER A 4 -33.61 -33.25 -8.15
CA SER A 4 -34.09 -31.87 -8.32
C SER A 4 -35.61 -31.80 -8.51
N ARG A 5 -36.22 -30.83 -7.83
CA ARG A 5 -37.67 -30.53 -7.79
C ARG A 5 -38.15 -29.61 -8.93
N ARG A 6 -37.48 -29.58 -10.10
CA ARG A 6 -37.80 -28.60 -11.18
C ARG A 6 -38.66 -29.15 -12.32
N ARG A 7 -39.64 -30.02 -12.02
CA ARG A 7 -40.52 -30.60 -13.05
C ARG A 7 -41.96 -30.81 -12.60
N LEU A 8 -42.61 -29.74 -12.18
CA LEU A 8 -44.07 -29.72 -12.06
C LEU A 8 -44.54 -28.26 -12.13
N LEU A 9 -44.77 -27.74 -13.36
CA LEU A 9 -45.69 -26.62 -13.66
C LEU A 9 -45.72 -26.18 -15.14
N GLN A 10 -45.05 -26.87 -16.07
CA GLN A 10 -45.31 -26.70 -17.50
C GLN A 10 -46.30 -27.75 -18.01
N THR A 11 -47.61 -27.48 -17.92
CA THR A 11 -48.63 -28.02 -18.84
C THR A 11 -50.00 -27.43 -18.52
N THR A 12 -50.44 -26.39 -19.22
CA THR A 12 -51.73 -26.31 -19.95
C THR A 12 -51.99 -24.88 -20.45
N GLY A 13 -52.11 -24.69 -21.77
CA GLY A 13 -52.49 -23.39 -22.35
C GLY A 13 -52.28 -23.26 -23.86
N THR A 14 -52.89 -24.15 -24.63
CA THR A 14 -52.85 -24.21 -26.11
C THR A 14 -53.33 -22.93 -26.81
N VAL A 15 -52.48 -22.40 -27.70
CA VAL A 15 -52.69 -21.97 -29.11
C VAL A 15 -54.03 -21.32 -29.48
N LEU A 16 -53.96 -20.06 -29.92
CA LEU A 16 -54.71 -19.55 -31.08
C LEU A 16 -53.83 -18.57 -31.87
N ALA A 17 -53.41 -19.01 -33.05
CA ALA A 17 -52.68 -18.22 -34.03
C ALA A 17 -53.63 -17.40 -34.90
N SER A 18 -53.26 -16.15 -35.18
CA SER A 18 -53.71 -15.46 -36.40
C SER A 18 -52.79 -14.30 -36.80
N ALA A 19 -52.02 -14.59 -37.85
CA ALA A 19 -51.70 -13.76 -39.03
C ALA A 19 -51.10 -12.34 -38.85
N ALA A 20 -49.88 -12.21 -39.38
CA ALA A 20 -49.23 -10.98 -39.79
C ALA A 20 -50.03 -10.20 -40.86
N LEU A 21 -50.10 -8.88 -40.71
CA LEU A 21 -50.30 -7.93 -41.81
C LEU A 21 -49.54 -6.62 -41.50
N ALA A 22 -48.64 -6.26 -42.42
CA ALA A 22 -47.92 -4.99 -42.43
C ALA A 22 -48.81 -3.83 -42.90
N GLY A 23 -48.55 -2.64 -42.32
CA GLY A 23 -48.67 -1.34 -42.99
C GLY A 23 -50.04 -0.63 -42.93
N CYS A 24 -50.13 0.43 -42.12
CA CYS A 24 -50.36 1.83 -42.54
C CYS A 24 -51.00 2.68 -41.41
N SER A 25 -50.27 3.73 -41.01
CA SER A 25 -50.71 5.05 -40.53
C SER A 25 -52.13 5.19 -39.94
N GLY A 26 -52.20 5.38 -38.62
CA GLY A 26 -53.39 5.85 -37.92
C GLY A 26 -53.01 6.62 -36.67
N SER A 27 -53.00 7.96 -36.78
CA SER A 27 -52.93 8.87 -35.65
C SER A 27 -54.02 8.52 -34.63
N THR A 28 -53.58 8.12 -33.44
CA THR A 28 -54.44 8.04 -32.26
C THR A 28 -53.72 8.77 -31.15
N THR A 29 -54.25 9.94 -30.81
CA THR A 29 -53.80 10.80 -29.74
C THR A 29 -53.95 10.06 -28.42
N GLN A 30 -52.85 9.55 -27.90
CA GLN A 30 -52.71 9.14 -26.51
C GLN A 30 -52.49 10.43 -25.72
N THR A 31 -53.43 10.76 -24.85
CA THR A 31 -53.21 11.76 -23.81
C THR A 31 -52.21 11.17 -22.82
N ASP A 32 -50.93 11.41 -23.09
CA ASP A 32 -49.88 11.36 -22.07
C ASP A 32 -50.16 12.46 -21.07
N ASN A 33 -50.32 12.05 -19.83
CA ASN A 33 -50.49 12.93 -18.69
C ASN A 33 -49.82 12.23 -17.51
N SER A 34 -48.49 12.22 -17.55
CA SER A 34 -47.58 11.99 -16.43
C SER A 34 -46.25 12.66 -16.80
N ASP A 35 -46.22 13.99 -16.66
CA ASP A 35 -44.97 14.77 -16.67
C ASP A 35 -44.26 14.51 -15.33
N GLU A 36 -43.63 13.35 -15.19
CA GLU A 36 -42.58 13.11 -14.20
C GLU A 36 -41.27 13.23 -14.98
N ALA A 37 -40.41 14.18 -14.63
CA ALA A 37 -39.16 14.39 -15.35
C ALA A 37 -38.28 13.14 -15.15
N SER A 38 -38.15 12.31 -16.18
CA SER A 38 -37.25 11.16 -16.14
C SER A 38 -35.81 11.64 -16.14
N ILE A 39 -35.03 11.20 -15.16
CA ILE A 39 -33.57 11.36 -15.11
C ILE A 39 -32.92 10.86 -16.41
N ALA A 40 -31.90 11.55 -16.92
CA ALA A 40 -31.15 11.07 -18.07
C ALA A 40 -30.35 9.82 -17.67
N ALA A 41 -30.21 8.85 -18.58
CA ALA A 41 -29.56 7.58 -18.27
C ALA A 41 -28.10 7.73 -17.80
N ALA A 42 -27.33 8.65 -18.43
CA ALA A 42 -25.97 8.96 -17.99
C ALA A 42 -25.94 9.63 -16.61
N ASP A 43 -26.87 10.56 -16.34
CA ASP A 43 -27.00 11.19 -15.02
C ASP A 43 -27.37 10.17 -13.94
N LEU A 44 -28.15 9.13 -14.28
CA LEU A 44 -28.45 8.04 -13.35
C LEU A 44 -27.22 7.20 -13.03
N GLY A 45 -26.35 6.93 -14.02
CA GLY A 45 -25.06 6.27 -13.81
C GLY A 45 -24.17 7.05 -12.83
N VAL A 46 -24.05 8.37 -13.03
CA VAL A 46 -23.30 9.27 -12.13
C VAL A 46 -23.91 9.30 -10.72
N VAL A 47 -25.24 9.40 -10.63
CA VAL A 47 -25.94 9.41 -9.33
C VAL A 47 -25.77 8.10 -8.58
N ALA A 48 -25.71 6.97 -9.30
CA ALA A 48 -25.41 5.66 -8.73
C ALA A 48 -23.97 5.59 -8.22
N GLU A 49 -22.98 6.12 -8.97
CA GLU A 49 -21.59 6.20 -8.52
C GLU A 49 -21.44 7.05 -7.25
N TRP A 50 -22.06 8.24 -7.20
CA TRP A 50 -22.12 9.01 -5.96
C TRP A 50 -22.82 8.25 -4.83
N ASN A 51 -23.76 7.35 -5.15
CA ASN A 51 -24.39 6.52 -4.15
C ASN A 51 -23.46 5.42 -3.63
N ALA A 52 -22.57 4.88 -4.46
CA ALA A 52 -21.51 3.96 -4.04
C ALA A 52 -20.54 4.69 -3.10
N ILE A 53 -20.07 5.89 -3.47
CA ILE A 53 -19.19 6.70 -2.60
C ILE A 53 -19.87 6.97 -1.26
N ARG A 54 -21.19 7.26 -1.26
CA ARG A 54 -21.97 7.42 -0.02
C ARG A 54 -22.02 6.17 0.86
N THR A 55 -21.90 4.96 0.32
CA THR A 55 -21.76 3.75 1.15
C THR A 55 -20.38 3.70 1.78
N ARG A 56 -19.35 3.90 0.95
CA ARG A 56 -17.93 3.86 1.32
C ARG A 56 -17.51 4.86 2.39
N LEU A 57 -18.19 6.01 2.49
CA LEU A 57 -17.93 7.00 3.55
C LEU A 57 -18.04 6.43 4.98
N ARG A 58 -18.78 5.33 5.17
CA ARG A 58 -18.99 4.72 6.50
C ARG A 58 -17.83 3.84 6.95
N ASP A 59 -17.07 3.27 6.02
CA ASP A 59 -16.01 2.31 6.29
C ASP A 59 -14.91 2.88 7.20
N PRO A 60 -14.39 4.12 6.99
CA PRO A 60 -13.44 4.74 7.92
C PRO A 60 -13.95 4.80 9.36
N VAL A 61 -15.24 5.08 9.52
CA VAL A 61 -15.88 5.24 10.83
C VAL A 61 -16.12 3.88 11.49
N ILE A 62 -16.42 2.85 10.70
CA ILE A 62 -16.54 1.48 11.18
C ILE A 62 -15.17 0.93 11.61
N LEU A 63 -14.11 1.25 10.86
CA LEU A 63 -12.74 0.95 11.28
C LEU A 63 -12.38 1.67 12.59
N GLY A 64 -12.75 2.95 12.74
CA GLY A 64 -12.58 3.67 14.00
C GLY A 64 -13.34 3.05 15.19
N HIS A 65 -14.53 2.47 14.97
CA HIS A 65 -15.22 1.67 16.01
C HIS A 65 -14.48 0.39 16.38
N ALA A 66 -13.73 -0.20 15.44
CA ALA A 66 -12.84 -1.33 15.70
C ALA A 66 -11.48 -0.91 16.28
N GLU A 67 -11.28 0.37 16.61
CA GLU A 67 -10.01 0.97 17.03
C GLU A 67 -8.90 0.94 15.94
N GLU A 68 -9.28 0.71 14.68
CA GLU A 68 -8.40 0.67 13.50
C GLU A 68 -8.31 2.07 12.83
N TYR A 69 -7.92 3.09 13.60
CA TYR A 69 -7.95 4.49 13.16
C TYR A 69 -7.02 4.78 11.96
N ALA A 70 -5.81 4.19 11.95
CA ALA A 70 -4.86 4.35 10.85
C ALA A 70 -5.39 3.74 9.54
N ALA A 71 -5.97 2.54 9.61
CA ALA A 71 -6.64 1.92 8.46
C ALA A 71 -7.81 2.79 8.00
N GLY A 72 -8.58 3.36 8.95
CA GLY A 72 -9.64 4.31 8.65
C GLY A 72 -9.15 5.55 7.90
N ALA A 73 -8.05 6.17 8.34
CA ALA A 73 -7.46 7.33 7.67
C ALA A 73 -6.94 6.99 6.26
N SER A 74 -6.32 5.82 6.09
CA SER A 74 -5.90 5.29 4.77
C SER A 74 -7.10 5.18 3.83
N VAL A 75 -8.20 4.59 4.29
CA VAL A 75 -9.43 4.47 3.48
C VAL A 75 -9.95 5.83 3.01
N VAL A 76 -9.84 6.89 3.82
CA VAL A 76 -10.23 8.24 3.39
C VAL A 76 -9.30 8.76 2.28
N GLY A 77 -8.01 8.44 2.35
CA GLY A 77 -7.05 8.66 1.27
C GLY A 77 -7.51 7.99 -0.01
N ASP A 78 -7.84 6.70 0.03
CA ASP A 78 -8.31 5.95 -1.14
C ASP A 78 -9.59 6.54 -1.75
N ILE A 79 -10.52 7.02 -0.90
CA ILE A 79 -11.74 7.68 -1.36
C ILE A 79 -11.40 8.93 -2.17
N PHE A 80 -10.48 9.75 -1.66
CA PHE A 80 -10.04 10.97 -2.32
C PHE A 80 -9.32 10.65 -3.63
N GLU A 81 -8.31 9.77 -3.59
CA GLU A 81 -7.52 9.41 -4.76
C GLU A 81 -8.39 8.83 -5.88
N ARG A 82 -9.29 7.90 -5.57
CA ARG A 82 -10.21 7.32 -6.57
C ARG A 82 -11.23 8.33 -7.10
N PHE A 83 -11.60 9.31 -6.29
CA PHE A 83 -12.49 10.36 -6.73
C PHE A 83 -11.79 11.26 -7.76
N GLU A 84 -10.52 11.62 -7.52
CA GLU A 84 -9.71 12.46 -8.39
C GLU A 84 -9.21 11.75 -9.67
N SER A 85 -8.83 10.48 -9.57
CA SER A 85 -8.10 9.78 -10.64
C SER A 85 -8.97 9.34 -11.82
N VAL A 86 -10.28 9.16 -11.62
CA VAL A 86 -11.19 8.71 -12.67
C VAL A 86 -11.51 9.86 -13.62
N SER A 87 -11.00 9.80 -14.85
CA SER A 87 -11.20 10.84 -15.87
C SER A 87 -12.36 10.56 -16.85
N GLY A 88 -12.84 11.62 -17.52
CA GLY A 88 -13.80 11.57 -18.64
C GLY A 88 -15.19 12.14 -18.33
N ASP A 89 -15.94 12.52 -19.38
CA ASP A 89 -17.14 13.39 -19.32
C ASP A 89 -18.24 13.04 -18.28
N ASN A 90 -18.31 11.81 -17.77
CA ASN A 90 -19.30 11.36 -16.77
C ASN A 90 -18.66 10.77 -15.50
N ASN A 91 -17.42 11.13 -15.17
CA ASN A 91 -16.82 10.71 -13.90
C ASN A 91 -17.45 11.43 -12.69
N ALA A 92 -17.30 10.86 -11.50
CA ALA A 92 -17.95 11.35 -10.29
C ALA A 92 -17.47 12.75 -9.89
N HIS A 93 -16.17 13.03 -10.04
CA HIS A 93 -15.53 14.30 -9.69
C HIS A 93 -16.00 15.44 -10.59
N GLU A 94 -15.74 15.35 -11.89
CA GLU A 94 -16.06 16.41 -12.85
C GLU A 94 -17.56 16.70 -12.86
N ARG A 95 -18.39 15.65 -12.70
CA ARG A 95 -19.84 15.83 -12.62
C ARG A 95 -20.26 16.49 -11.32
N LEU A 96 -19.55 16.31 -10.21
CA LEU A 96 -19.90 16.92 -8.93
C LEU A 96 -19.60 18.42 -8.99
N GLU A 97 -18.38 18.76 -9.42
CA GLU A 97 -17.94 20.14 -9.65
C GLU A 97 -18.86 20.87 -10.64
N ALA A 98 -19.17 20.23 -11.79
CA ALA A 98 -20.03 20.83 -12.81
C ALA A 98 -21.50 20.95 -12.37
N THR A 99 -21.96 20.12 -11.43
CA THR A 99 -23.33 20.19 -10.92
C THR A 99 -23.45 21.31 -9.89
N ASP A 100 -22.54 21.35 -8.92
CA ASP A 100 -22.55 22.36 -7.85
C ASP A 100 -21.19 22.47 -7.15
N GLU A 101 -20.50 23.59 -7.38
CA GLU A 101 -19.19 23.93 -6.79
C GLU A 101 -19.22 23.96 -5.25
N GLU A 102 -20.32 24.40 -4.62
CA GLU A 102 -20.45 24.40 -3.14
C GLU A 102 -20.57 22.97 -2.59
N HIS A 103 -21.21 22.07 -3.33
CA HIS A 103 -21.25 20.66 -2.95
C HIS A 103 -19.90 19.96 -3.15
N TYR A 104 -19.18 20.28 -4.22
CA TYR A 104 -17.83 19.76 -4.45
C TYR A 104 -16.84 20.22 -3.37
N GLU A 105 -16.64 21.53 -3.18
CA GLU A 105 -15.70 22.06 -2.18
C GLU A 105 -16.04 21.57 -0.76
N GLY A 106 -17.33 21.46 -0.45
CA GLY A 106 -17.80 20.97 0.84
C GLY A 106 -17.61 19.46 1.05
N PHE A 107 -17.64 18.66 -0.02
CA PHE A 107 -17.32 17.24 0.04
C PHE A 107 -15.83 17.03 0.32
N GLU A 108 -14.94 17.73 -0.40
CA GLU A 108 -13.50 17.66 -0.19
C GLU A 108 -13.10 18.10 1.22
N THR A 109 -13.64 19.23 1.68
CA THR A 109 -13.40 19.72 3.04
C THR A 109 -13.81 18.67 4.08
N ALA A 110 -14.98 18.03 3.90
CA ALA A 110 -15.45 17.01 4.81
C ALA A 110 -14.62 15.72 4.78
N LEU A 111 -14.04 15.34 3.63
CA LEU A 111 -13.08 14.24 3.56
C LEU A 111 -11.77 14.57 4.30
N SER A 112 -11.24 15.79 4.13
CA SER A 112 -10.06 16.23 4.87
C SER A 112 -10.30 16.25 6.38
N ASP A 113 -11.47 16.73 6.83
CA ASP A 113 -11.87 16.69 8.23
C ASP A 113 -12.04 15.24 8.75
N LEU A 114 -12.59 14.34 7.92
CA LEU A 114 -12.75 12.92 8.27
C LEU A 114 -11.40 12.25 8.48
N ARG A 115 -10.44 12.44 7.57
CA ARG A 115 -9.08 11.91 7.71
C ARG A 115 -8.41 12.46 8.96
N SER A 116 -8.44 13.79 9.13
CA SER A 116 -7.83 14.47 10.29
C SER A 116 -8.40 13.99 11.62
N THR A 117 -9.72 13.79 11.71
CA THR A 117 -10.33 13.28 12.96
C THR A 117 -9.92 11.84 13.27
N LEU A 118 -9.77 10.99 12.25
CA LEU A 118 -9.27 9.62 12.43
C LEU A 118 -7.79 9.59 12.83
N GLU A 119 -6.93 10.41 12.23
CA GLU A 119 -5.52 10.57 12.62
C GLU A 119 -5.33 11.08 14.06
N ASN A 120 -6.39 11.63 14.67
CA ASN A 120 -6.41 12.12 16.05
C ASN A 120 -7.26 11.23 16.99
N ASP A 121 -7.63 10.02 16.57
CA ASP A 121 -8.48 9.08 17.31
C ASP A 121 -9.84 9.68 17.77
N ASP A 122 -10.37 10.66 17.03
CA ASP A 122 -11.64 11.35 17.33
C ASP A 122 -12.80 10.73 16.56
N LEU A 123 -13.34 9.61 17.09
CA LEU A 123 -14.45 8.90 16.47
C LEU A 123 -15.74 9.74 16.35
N ASP A 124 -16.04 10.58 17.35
CA ASP A 124 -17.21 11.46 17.31
C ASP A 124 -17.07 12.51 16.20
N GLY A 125 -15.86 13.09 16.06
CA GLY A 125 -15.49 13.98 14.96
C GLY A 125 -15.61 13.29 13.60
N ALA A 126 -15.11 12.06 13.47
CA ALA A 126 -15.19 11.26 12.25
C ALA A 126 -16.65 11.00 11.84
N HIS A 127 -17.53 10.65 12.78
CA HIS A 127 -18.96 10.51 12.53
C HIS A 127 -19.60 11.80 11.99
N ASP A 128 -19.19 12.96 12.48
CA ASP A 128 -19.74 14.25 12.04
C ASP A 128 -19.21 14.66 10.66
N ALA A 129 -17.90 14.51 10.41
CA ALA A 129 -17.29 14.76 9.10
C ALA A 129 -17.88 13.86 8.01
N MET A 130 -18.02 12.56 8.28
CA MET A 130 -18.69 11.60 7.37
C MET A 130 -20.13 12.05 7.01
N LYS A 131 -20.93 12.46 8.01
CA LYS A 131 -22.31 12.92 7.77
C LYS A 131 -22.34 14.18 6.91
N ASP A 132 -21.37 15.06 7.07
CA ASP A 132 -21.23 16.27 6.27
C ASP A 132 -20.84 15.91 4.81
N ALA A 133 -19.88 15.01 4.58
CA ALA A 133 -19.55 14.52 3.24
C ALA A 133 -20.79 13.91 2.52
N ASP A 134 -21.52 13.01 3.19
CA ASP A 134 -22.74 12.38 2.65
C ASP A 134 -23.87 13.40 2.42
N LYS A 135 -23.93 14.50 3.18
CA LYS A 135 -24.86 15.61 2.94
C LYS A 135 -24.55 16.35 1.64
N HIS A 136 -23.28 16.57 1.30
CA HIS A 136 -22.89 17.22 0.04
C HIS A 136 -23.25 16.35 -1.17
N LEU A 137 -22.95 15.04 -1.13
CA LEU A 137 -23.33 14.11 -2.20
C LEU A 137 -24.85 14.00 -2.39
N ARG A 138 -25.65 13.94 -1.31
CA ARG A 138 -27.12 13.99 -1.42
C ARG A 138 -27.63 15.29 -2.03
N GLY A 139 -26.98 16.41 -1.70
CA GLY A 139 -27.29 17.71 -2.27
C GLY A 139 -27.17 17.68 -3.79
N ALA A 140 -26.03 17.22 -4.29
CA ALA A 140 -25.77 17.05 -5.72
C ALA A 140 -26.72 16.03 -6.38
N GLN A 141 -26.96 14.87 -5.76
CA GLN A 141 -27.93 13.88 -6.27
C GLN A 141 -29.34 14.47 -6.43
N THR A 142 -29.75 15.36 -5.52
CA THR A 142 -31.07 16.02 -5.60
C THR A 142 -31.18 16.96 -6.82
N GLN A 143 -30.06 17.55 -7.27
CA GLN A 143 -30.06 18.44 -8.43
C GLN A 143 -30.21 17.71 -9.76
N LEU A 144 -29.63 16.50 -9.88
CA LEU A 144 -29.76 15.65 -11.06
C LEU A 144 -31.04 14.82 -11.05
N THR A 145 -31.66 14.62 -9.87
CA THR A 145 -32.79 13.70 -9.68
C THR A 145 -33.98 14.37 -8.96
N SER A 146 -34.44 13.79 -7.86
CA SER A 146 -35.49 14.29 -6.99
C SER A 146 -35.24 13.87 -5.54
N GLU A 147 -35.83 14.58 -4.58
CA GLU A 147 -35.78 14.20 -3.16
C GLU A 147 -36.33 12.79 -2.91
N GLU A 148 -37.32 12.37 -3.70
CA GLU A 148 -37.90 11.02 -3.62
C GLU A 148 -36.88 9.95 -4.04
N THR A 149 -36.21 10.15 -5.19
CA THR A 149 -35.15 9.26 -5.66
C THR A 149 -34.00 9.20 -4.66
N VAL A 150 -33.53 10.32 -4.13
CA VAL A 150 -32.46 10.33 -3.10
C VAL A 150 -32.88 9.58 -1.84
N LYS A 151 -34.16 9.66 -1.45
CA LYS A 151 -34.69 8.90 -0.31
C LYS A 151 -34.72 7.39 -0.60
N GLN A 152 -35.06 6.98 -1.82
CA GLN A 152 -35.00 5.58 -2.27
C GLN A 152 -33.55 5.07 -2.25
N LEU A 153 -32.61 5.81 -2.83
CA LEU A 153 -31.18 5.48 -2.83
C LEU A 153 -30.59 5.37 -1.41
N THR A 154 -31.04 6.24 -0.49
CA THR A 154 -30.64 6.18 0.92
C THR A 154 -31.07 4.89 1.61
N ALA A 155 -32.17 4.26 1.18
CA ALA A 155 -32.56 2.96 1.72
C ALA A 155 -31.50 1.89 1.43
N LEU A 156 -30.87 1.96 0.26
CA LEU A 156 -29.83 1.03 -0.12
C LEU A 156 -28.46 1.36 0.49
N VAL A 157 -28.11 2.65 0.63
CA VAL A 157 -26.91 3.06 1.39
C VAL A 157 -26.98 2.49 2.81
N MET A 158 -28.15 2.59 3.45
CA MET A 158 -28.36 1.98 4.76
C MET A 158 -28.35 0.46 4.74
N GLY A 159 -28.72 -0.16 3.63
CA GLY A 159 -28.62 -1.61 3.44
C GLY A 159 -27.16 -2.07 3.40
N VAL A 160 -26.29 -1.37 2.67
CA VAL A 160 -24.84 -1.65 2.66
C VAL A 160 -24.26 -1.46 4.05
N HIS A 161 -24.65 -0.41 4.79
CA HIS A 161 -24.22 -0.23 6.18
C HIS A 161 -24.53 -1.39 7.13
N ILE A 162 -25.48 -2.27 6.79
CA ILE A 162 -25.74 -3.49 7.57
C ILE A 162 -24.58 -4.49 7.39
N LYS A 163 -23.99 -4.53 6.20
CA LYS A 163 -22.84 -5.36 5.85
C LYS A 163 -21.52 -4.76 6.32
N ASP A 164 -21.38 -3.43 6.45
CA ASP A 164 -20.19 -2.83 7.10
C ASP A 164 -19.97 -3.40 8.53
N VAL A 165 -21.04 -3.84 9.21
CA VAL A 165 -20.94 -4.48 10.54
C VAL A 165 -20.16 -5.79 10.51
N ASP A 166 -20.02 -6.46 9.36
CA ASP A 166 -19.18 -7.64 9.21
C ASP A 166 -17.70 -7.33 9.47
N VAL A 167 -17.25 -6.08 9.25
CA VAL A 167 -15.90 -5.63 9.66
C VAL A 167 -15.75 -5.72 11.18
N LEU A 168 -16.73 -5.23 11.95
CA LEU A 168 -16.73 -5.30 13.41
C LEU A 168 -16.81 -6.75 13.92
N LEU A 169 -17.53 -7.63 13.19
CA LEU A 169 -17.54 -9.05 13.51
C LEU A 169 -16.16 -9.68 13.24
N ALA A 170 -15.50 -9.31 12.15
CA ALA A 170 -14.18 -9.82 11.79
C ALA A 170 -13.10 -9.39 12.80
N THR A 171 -13.20 -8.18 13.35
CA THR A 171 -12.29 -7.64 14.39
C THR A 171 -12.67 -8.01 15.83
N ASP A 172 -13.68 -8.86 16.03
CA ASP A 172 -14.19 -9.24 17.35
C ASP A 172 -14.71 -8.05 18.21
N ALA A 173 -15.03 -6.91 17.60
CA ALA A 173 -15.69 -5.76 18.20
C ALA A 173 -17.21 -5.99 18.39
N LEU A 174 -17.58 -7.04 19.15
CA LEU A 174 -18.95 -7.55 19.23
C LEU A 174 -19.96 -6.61 19.91
N ASP A 175 -19.50 -5.79 20.87
CA ASP A 175 -20.34 -4.80 21.54
C ASP A 175 -20.72 -3.67 20.56
N ASP A 176 -19.74 -3.20 19.77
CA ASP A 176 -19.95 -2.20 18.72
C ASP A 176 -20.77 -2.76 17.56
N ALA A 177 -20.55 -4.01 17.16
CA ALA A 177 -21.39 -4.69 16.17
C ALA A 177 -22.87 -4.75 16.61
N THR A 178 -23.11 -5.10 17.88
CA THR A 178 -24.45 -5.12 18.47
C THR A 178 -25.06 -3.72 18.49
N PHE A 179 -24.28 -2.70 18.88
CA PHE A 179 -24.71 -1.31 18.89
C PHE A 179 -25.09 -0.85 17.48
N GLU A 180 -24.26 -1.12 16.48
CA GLU A 180 -24.46 -0.68 15.10
C GLU A 180 -25.69 -1.32 14.44
N TYR A 181 -25.93 -2.62 14.59
CA TYR A 181 -27.17 -3.23 14.10
C TYR A 181 -28.43 -2.54 14.66
N ASN A 182 -28.44 -2.23 15.96
CA ASN A 182 -29.54 -1.52 16.60
C ASN A 182 -29.69 -0.07 16.12
N GLN A 183 -28.57 0.63 15.96
CA GLN A 183 -28.55 2.01 15.45
C GLN A 183 -29.05 2.09 14.02
N ILE A 184 -28.63 1.17 13.15
CA ILE A 184 -29.07 1.11 11.76
C ILE A 184 -30.57 0.88 11.70
N GLY A 185 -31.11 -0.08 12.46
CA GLY A 185 -32.55 -0.34 12.53
C GLY A 185 -33.36 0.89 12.99
N THR A 186 -32.84 1.61 14.00
CA THR A 186 -33.46 2.86 14.49
C THR A 186 -33.44 3.95 13.42
N LYS A 187 -32.28 4.19 12.79
CA LYS A 187 -32.13 5.19 11.72
C LYS A 187 -33.03 4.86 10.51
N PHE A 188 -33.22 3.58 10.21
CA PHE A 188 -34.05 3.13 9.08
C PHE A 188 -35.52 3.54 9.28
N GLN A 189 -36.01 3.42 10.52
CA GLN A 189 -37.33 3.89 10.91
C GLN A 189 -37.40 5.43 10.99
N ASP A 190 -36.43 6.09 11.64
CA ASP A 190 -36.42 7.54 11.85
C ASP A 190 -36.34 8.33 10.54
N LYS A 191 -35.65 7.80 9.52
CA LYS A 191 -35.61 8.37 8.16
C LYS A 191 -36.88 8.07 7.36
N GLY A 192 -37.84 7.34 7.92
CA GLY A 192 -39.10 6.95 7.28
C GLY A 192 -38.88 6.05 6.05
N LEU A 193 -37.86 5.20 6.08
CA LEU A 193 -37.57 4.23 5.03
C LEU A 193 -38.44 3.00 5.18
N TYR A 194 -38.66 2.55 6.43
CA TYR A 194 -39.63 1.50 6.75
C TYR A 194 -41.00 1.82 6.15
N ASP A 195 -41.57 3.00 6.46
CA ASP A 195 -42.90 3.38 5.96
C ASP A 195 -42.95 3.45 4.43
N MET A 196 -41.88 3.96 3.80
CA MET A 196 -41.80 4.05 2.33
C MET A 196 -41.86 2.66 1.68
N ILE A 197 -41.08 1.72 2.19
CA ILE A 197 -41.04 0.36 1.67
C ILE A 197 -42.31 -0.37 2.04
N ALA A 198 -42.81 -0.25 3.27
CA ALA A 198 -43.99 -0.96 3.74
C ALA A 198 -45.27 -0.62 2.96
N ASP A 199 -45.35 0.61 2.41
CA ASP A 199 -46.43 1.04 1.52
C ASP A 199 -46.45 0.26 0.19
N ALA A 200 -45.30 -0.24 -0.28
CA ALA A 200 -45.16 -1.03 -1.51
C ALA A 200 -45.01 -2.54 -1.26
N ASP A 201 -44.17 -2.92 -0.29
CA ASP A 201 -43.84 -4.28 0.13
C ASP A 201 -43.61 -4.34 1.65
N THR A 202 -44.68 -4.64 2.39
CA THR A 202 -44.63 -4.79 3.85
C THR A 202 -43.76 -5.97 4.30
N GLU A 203 -43.66 -7.04 3.50
CA GLU A 203 -42.86 -8.21 3.87
C GLU A 203 -41.38 -7.88 3.84
N ALA A 204 -40.92 -7.14 2.82
CA ALA A 204 -39.56 -6.63 2.76
C ALA A 204 -39.25 -5.69 3.93
N ALA A 205 -40.13 -4.71 4.22
CA ALA A 205 -39.92 -3.76 5.31
C ALA A 205 -39.83 -4.44 6.70
N ASP A 206 -40.72 -5.38 6.99
CA ASP A 206 -40.70 -6.16 8.24
C ASP A 206 -39.44 -7.03 8.33
N SER A 207 -39.04 -7.64 7.20
CA SER A 207 -37.85 -8.52 7.16
C SER A 207 -36.55 -7.77 7.47
N VAL A 208 -36.39 -6.50 7.03
CA VAL A 208 -35.22 -5.69 7.40
C VAL A 208 -35.10 -5.56 8.92
N ILE A 209 -36.18 -5.17 9.61
CA ILE A 209 -36.17 -4.94 11.05
C ILE A 209 -36.00 -6.25 11.83
N ASP A 210 -36.73 -7.30 11.44
CA ASP A 210 -36.66 -8.60 12.10
C ASP A 210 -35.29 -9.28 11.91
N ALA A 211 -34.61 -9.03 10.78
CA ALA A 211 -33.26 -9.53 10.53
C ALA A 211 -32.21 -8.76 11.34
N LEU A 212 -32.29 -7.43 11.42
CA LEU A 212 -31.41 -6.61 12.26
C LEU A 212 -31.49 -6.97 13.76
N ASP A 213 -32.70 -7.21 14.29
CA ASP A 213 -32.89 -7.64 15.69
C ASP A 213 -32.22 -9.00 15.96
N ARG A 214 -32.31 -9.93 14.99
CA ARG A 214 -31.62 -11.23 15.07
C ARG A 214 -30.11 -11.09 14.96
N ALA A 215 -29.62 -10.22 14.08
CA ALA A 215 -28.19 -9.96 13.91
C ALA A 215 -27.59 -9.40 15.21
N ALA A 216 -28.21 -8.36 15.79
CA ALA A 216 -27.82 -7.81 17.08
C ALA A 216 -27.85 -8.85 18.21
N THR A 217 -28.89 -9.68 18.28
CA THR A 217 -29.00 -10.75 19.28
C THR A 217 -27.90 -11.81 19.11
N ALA A 218 -27.52 -12.12 17.87
CA ALA A 218 -26.46 -13.09 17.58
C ALA A 218 -25.07 -12.52 17.92
N ALA A 219 -24.82 -11.25 17.60
CA ALA A 219 -23.59 -10.54 17.96
C ALA A 219 -23.42 -10.47 19.49
N GLU A 220 -24.45 -10.07 20.23
CA GLU A 220 -24.46 -10.04 21.71
C GLU A 220 -24.20 -11.44 22.31
N ALA A 221 -24.59 -12.51 21.61
CA ALA A 221 -24.35 -13.88 22.01
C ALA A 221 -22.97 -14.44 21.60
N GLY A 222 -22.16 -13.66 20.86
CA GLY A 222 -20.86 -14.07 20.33
C GLY A 222 -20.94 -15.05 19.15
N ASP A 223 -22.06 -15.10 18.43
CA ASP A 223 -22.26 -15.98 17.28
C ASP A 223 -22.12 -15.21 15.96
N LYS A 224 -20.86 -14.93 15.58
CA LYS A 224 -20.48 -14.11 14.42
C LYS A 224 -21.11 -14.58 13.11
N SER A 225 -21.07 -15.88 12.85
CA SER A 225 -21.66 -16.46 11.63
C SER A 225 -23.17 -16.23 11.56
N LYS A 226 -23.92 -16.40 12.66
CA LYS A 226 -25.36 -16.10 12.65
C LYS A 226 -25.66 -14.61 12.56
N ALA A 227 -24.80 -13.76 13.13
CA ALA A 227 -24.94 -12.32 13.03
C ALA A 227 -24.79 -11.88 11.57
N SER A 228 -23.74 -12.33 10.90
CA SER A 228 -23.48 -12.06 9.49
C SER A 228 -24.58 -12.62 8.57
N ASP A 229 -25.01 -13.87 8.77
CA ASP A 229 -26.14 -14.48 8.03
C ASP A 229 -27.42 -13.62 8.14
N ALA A 230 -27.74 -13.15 9.35
CA ALA A 230 -28.90 -12.29 9.58
C ALA A 230 -28.71 -10.89 8.98
N GLY A 231 -27.49 -10.34 9.01
CA GLY A 231 -27.15 -9.09 8.31
C GLY A 231 -27.36 -9.20 6.80
N ALA A 232 -26.91 -10.30 6.18
CA ALA A 232 -27.12 -10.59 4.77
C ALA A 232 -28.61 -10.72 4.41
N GLU A 233 -29.41 -11.36 5.27
CA GLU A 233 -30.87 -11.41 5.10
C GLU A 233 -31.51 -10.01 5.15
N ALA A 234 -31.03 -9.12 6.03
CA ALA A 234 -31.51 -7.75 6.12
C ALA A 234 -31.13 -6.92 4.88
N PHE A 235 -29.91 -7.07 4.36
CA PHE A 235 -29.47 -6.45 3.11
C PHE A 235 -30.30 -6.92 1.91
N GLY A 236 -30.57 -8.22 1.82
CA GLY A 236 -31.47 -8.80 0.82
C GLY A 236 -32.89 -8.22 0.89
N ALA A 237 -33.43 -8.03 2.09
CA ALA A 237 -34.73 -7.40 2.27
C ALA A 237 -34.73 -5.90 1.89
N ALA A 238 -33.64 -5.17 2.16
CA ALA A 238 -33.49 -3.77 1.78
C ALA A 238 -33.43 -3.59 0.26
N THR A 239 -32.68 -4.44 -0.44
CA THR A 239 -32.62 -4.46 -1.92
C THR A 239 -33.96 -4.83 -2.54
N GLN A 240 -34.66 -5.85 -2.03
CA GLN A 240 -36.05 -6.15 -2.45
C GLN A 240 -36.97 -4.94 -2.24
N GLY A 241 -36.88 -4.28 -1.08
CA GLY A 241 -37.65 -3.10 -0.78
C GLY A 241 -37.41 -1.95 -1.77
N LEU A 242 -36.16 -1.74 -2.18
CA LEU A 242 -35.81 -0.76 -3.20
C LEU A 242 -36.48 -1.07 -4.54
N HIS A 243 -36.40 -2.31 -5.01
CA HIS A 243 -37.04 -2.76 -6.25
C HIS A 243 -38.57 -2.61 -6.23
N ALA A 244 -39.19 -2.63 -5.04
CA ALA A 244 -40.62 -2.38 -4.89
C ALA A 244 -41.00 -0.88 -4.97
N VAL A 245 -40.12 0.03 -4.58
CA VAL A 245 -40.43 1.47 -4.49
C VAL A 245 -39.85 2.32 -5.63
N ALA A 246 -38.78 1.87 -6.29
CA ALA A 246 -38.09 2.60 -7.35
C ALA A 246 -38.39 2.03 -8.74
N GLY A 247 -38.18 2.84 -9.78
CA GLY A 247 -38.21 2.36 -11.16
C GLY A 247 -37.07 1.40 -11.45
N ALA A 248 -37.27 0.43 -12.35
CA ALA A 248 -36.32 -0.67 -12.61
C ALA A 248 -34.87 -0.20 -12.85
N ASN A 249 -34.66 0.83 -13.67
CA ASN A 249 -33.32 1.37 -13.94
C ASN A 249 -32.69 2.01 -12.69
N VAL A 250 -33.48 2.72 -11.87
CA VAL A 250 -33.00 3.34 -10.63
C VAL A 250 -32.64 2.27 -9.61
N ALA A 251 -33.51 1.28 -9.42
CA ALA A 251 -33.28 0.17 -8.51
C ALA A 251 -32.02 -0.63 -8.93
N GLY A 252 -31.89 -0.97 -10.22
CA GLY A 252 -30.77 -1.74 -10.72
C GLY A 252 -29.44 -0.98 -10.71
N ALA A 253 -29.41 0.29 -11.13
CA ALA A 253 -28.19 1.10 -11.05
C ALA A 253 -27.72 1.29 -9.60
N ALA A 254 -28.65 1.52 -8.67
CA ALA A 254 -28.35 1.60 -7.25
C ALA A 254 -27.87 0.25 -6.69
N HIS A 255 -28.47 -0.87 -7.10
CA HIS A 255 -28.02 -2.21 -6.68
C HIS A 255 -26.58 -2.48 -7.13
N MET A 256 -26.20 -2.10 -8.36
CA MET A 256 -24.79 -2.16 -8.79
C MET A 256 -23.88 -1.31 -7.90
N ALA A 257 -24.30 -0.09 -7.54
CA ALA A 257 -23.55 0.76 -6.61
C ALA A 257 -23.41 0.14 -5.20
N ALA A 258 -24.40 -0.63 -4.74
CA ALA A 258 -24.28 -1.36 -3.48
C ALA A 258 -23.30 -2.53 -3.58
N LEU A 259 -23.28 -3.26 -4.70
CA LEU A 259 -22.30 -4.33 -4.93
C LEU A 259 -20.87 -3.74 -4.98
N GLN A 260 -20.70 -2.59 -5.61
CA GLN A 260 -19.45 -1.83 -5.60
C GLN A 260 -19.00 -1.51 -4.16
N GLY A 261 -19.93 -1.00 -3.34
CA GLY A 261 -19.73 -0.79 -1.90
C GLY A 261 -19.20 -2.04 -1.20
N LEU A 262 -19.89 -3.18 -1.33
CA LEU A 262 -19.45 -4.44 -0.70
C LEU A 262 -18.02 -4.88 -1.10
N GLY A 263 -17.57 -4.58 -2.32
CA GLY A 263 -16.19 -4.86 -2.70
C GLY A 263 -15.17 -3.92 -2.05
N TRP A 264 -15.58 -2.69 -1.79
CA TRP A 264 -14.77 -1.73 -1.05
C TRP A 264 -14.73 -2.01 0.44
N ASP A 265 -15.82 -2.45 1.07
CA ASP A 265 -15.74 -2.86 2.48
C ASP A 265 -14.90 -4.15 2.64
N ALA A 266 -14.89 -5.04 1.63
CA ALA A 266 -13.94 -6.16 1.60
C ALA A 266 -12.47 -5.68 1.49
N ALA A 267 -12.20 -4.65 0.69
CA ALA A 267 -10.86 -4.04 0.58
C ALA A 267 -10.46 -3.31 1.88
N ALA A 268 -11.43 -2.65 2.55
CA ALA A 268 -11.22 -2.07 3.87
C ALA A 268 -10.89 -3.14 4.90
N LEU A 269 -11.51 -4.31 4.80
CA LEU A 269 -11.28 -5.40 5.72
C LEU A 269 -9.93 -6.08 5.49
N SER A 270 -9.45 -6.17 4.24
CA SER A 270 -8.12 -6.71 3.95
C SER A 270 -6.98 -5.83 4.46
N THR A 271 -7.22 -4.57 4.85
CA THR A 271 -6.20 -3.74 5.50
C THR A 271 -6.14 -3.95 7.02
N VAL A 272 -7.08 -4.70 7.61
CA VAL A 272 -7.21 -4.88 9.05
C VAL A 272 -6.37 -6.04 9.57
N GLY A 273 -5.47 -5.78 10.52
CA GLY A 273 -4.69 -6.80 11.24
C GLY A 273 -3.41 -7.31 10.55
N GLY A 274 -3.04 -6.71 9.40
CA GLY A 274 -1.75 -6.93 8.73
C GLY A 274 -0.79 -5.74 8.92
N PRO A 275 0.53 -5.91 8.73
CA PRO A 275 1.47 -4.79 8.71
C PRO A 275 1.18 -3.84 7.56
N SER A 276 1.27 -2.52 7.81
CA SER A 276 1.15 -1.50 6.77
C SER A 276 2.43 -1.36 5.93
N THR A 277 2.36 -0.66 4.80
CA THR A 277 3.56 -0.25 4.04
C THR A 277 4.50 0.61 4.90
N ASP A 278 3.97 1.49 5.76
CA ASP A 278 4.77 2.25 6.73
C ASP A 278 5.51 1.33 7.72
N TYR A 279 4.87 0.24 8.15
CA TYR A 279 5.55 -0.77 8.97
C TYR A 279 6.69 -1.45 8.19
N ALA A 280 6.49 -1.77 6.91
CA ALA A 280 7.57 -2.31 6.06
C ALA A 280 8.72 -1.31 5.86
N HIS A 281 8.42 -0.02 5.69
CA HIS A 281 9.43 1.05 5.68
C HIS A 281 10.22 1.05 7.00
N ALA A 282 9.52 1.04 8.14
CA ALA A 282 10.15 0.99 9.45
C ALA A 282 11.00 -0.27 9.66
N ALA A 283 10.56 -1.43 9.17
CA ALA A 283 11.32 -2.67 9.23
C ALA A 283 12.64 -2.58 8.42
N ALA A 284 12.59 -1.95 7.24
CA ALA A 284 13.79 -1.66 6.45
C ALA A 284 14.73 -0.66 7.15
N LEU A 285 14.18 0.41 7.77
CA LEU A 285 14.97 1.34 8.60
C LEU A 285 15.68 0.60 9.74
N ASN A 286 15.01 -0.37 10.34
CA ASN A 286 15.56 -1.17 11.41
C ASN A 286 16.75 -2.03 10.98
N LEU A 287 16.73 -2.54 9.75
CA LEU A 287 17.85 -3.25 9.15
C LEU A 287 19.07 -2.34 8.94
N TYR A 288 18.87 -1.08 8.51
CA TYR A 288 19.99 -0.13 8.39
C TYR A 288 20.64 0.20 9.74
N ARG A 289 19.86 0.22 10.83
CA ARG A 289 20.40 0.33 12.19
C ARG A 289 21.36 -0.82 12.48
N ALA A 290 20.93 -2.06 12.22
CA ALA A 290 21.78 -3.25 12.44
C ALA A 290 23.06 -3.19 11.60
N ARG A 291 22.94 -2.91 10.30
CA ARG A 291 24.09 -2.84 9.37
C ARG A 291 25.12 -1.76 9.74
N ALA A 292 24.68 -0.63 10.31
CA ALA A 292 25.60 0.39 10.82
C ALA A 292 26.45 -0.13 11.99
N TYR A 293 25.86 -0.97 12.86
CA TYR A 293 26.59 -1.66 13.92
C TYR A 293 27.50 -2.78 13.38
N ASP A 294 27.15 -3.44 12.27
CA ASP A 294 28.02 -4.41 11.61
C ASP A 294 29.33 -3.77 11.15
N ALA A 295 29.22 -2.62 10.47
CA ALA A 295 30.39 -1.83 10.07
C ALA A 295 31.24 -1.41 11.28
N HIS A 296 30.58 -1.02 12.39
CA HIS A 296 31.27 -0.63 13.64
C HIS A 296 32.14 -1.75 14.20
N TRP A 297 31.59 -2.95 14.35
CA TRP A 297 32.31 -4.01 15.02
C TRP A 297 33.39 -4.67 14.14
N VAL A 298 33.22 -4.64 12.80
CA VAL A 298 34.28 -4.98 11.84
C VAL A 298 35.43 -3.97 11.91
N ALA A 299 35.13 -2.66 12.00
CA ALA A 299 36.16 -1.63 12.18
C ALA A 299 36.91 -1.81 13.50
N ALA A 300 36.20 -2.13 14.59
CA ALA A 300 36.79 -2.38 15.90
C ALA A 300 37.75 -3.60 15.90
N ASN A 301 37.53 -4.56 15.00
CA ASN A 301 38.40 -5.71 14.78
C ASN A 301 39.55 -5.47 13.78
N GLY A 302 39.71 -4.23 13.30
CA GLY A 302 40.89 -3.79 12.57
C GLY A 302 40.81 -3.92 11.04
N ASP A 303 39.63 -4.18 10.49
CA ASP A 303 39.39 -4.15 9.04
C ASP A 303 38.61 -2.88 8.64
N SER A 304 39.31 -1.75 8.68
CA SER A 304 38.72 -0.44 8.37
C SER A 304 38.31 -0.29 6.91
N ASP A 305 39.00 -0.96 5.97
CA ASP A 305 38.69 -0.86 4.54
C ASP A 305 37.33 -1.53 4.24
N THR A 306 37.10 -2.72 4.80
CA THR A 306 35.81 -3.42 4.65
C THR A 306 34.72 -2.68 5.39
N ALA A 307 34.96 -2.25 6.63
CA ALA A 307 33.97 -1.50 7.40
C ALA A 307 33.55 -0.17 6.74
N ALA A 308 34.49 0.55 6.11
CA ALA A 308 34.16 1.76 5.37
C ALA A 308 33.31 1.45 4.13
N THR A 309 33.61 0.34 3.44
CA THR A 309 32.78 -0.17 2.34
C THR A 309 31.37 -0.51 2.83
N MET A 310 31.24 -1.18 3.98
CA MET A 310 29.95 -1.50 4.59
C MET A 310 29.11 -0.26 4.89
N ALA A 311 29.72 0.79 5.46
CA ALA A 311 29.04 2.06 5.72
C ALA A 311 28.60 2.75 4.40
N SER A 312 29.46 2.73 3.38
CA SER A 312 29.13 3.28 2.05
C SER A 312 28.00 2.51 1.36
N ASP A 313 27.98 1.18 1.47
CA ASP A 313 26.96 0.32 0.87
C ASP A 313 25.61 0.40 1.62
N VAL A 314 25.60 0.79 2.90
CA VAL A 314 24.35 1.14 3.62
C VAL A 314 23.75 2.40 3.01
N PHE A 315 24.56 3.44 2.80
CA PHE A 315 24.11 4.68 2.17
C PHE A 315 23.57 4.43 0.77
N ALA A 316 24.36 3.77 -0.09
CA ALA A 316 23.96 3.49 -1.47
C ALA A 316 22.67 2.66 -1.59
N HIS A 317 22.46 1.69 -0.68
CA HIS A 317 21.22 0.91 -0.67
C HIS A 317 20.03 1.74 -0.16
N PHE A 318 20.23 2.58 0.86
CA PHE A 318 19.17 3.45 1.38
C PHE A 318 18.66 4.43 0.32
N GLU A 319 19.55 5.06 -0.45
CA GLU A 319 19.20 6.02 -1.51
C GLU A 319 18.28 5.43 -2.58
N GLY A 320 18.35 4.12 -2.83
CA GLY A 320 17.47 3.43 -3.79
C GLY A 320 16.27 2.74 -3.15
N ALA A 321 16.06 2.86 -1.84
CA ALA A 321 15.04 2.12 -1.12
C ALA A 321 13.76 2.96 -0.93
N ARG A 322 12.60 2.30 -1.03
CA ARG A 322 11.28 2.91 -0.73
C ARG A 322 11.21 3.55 0.67
N ALA A 323 12.03 3.08 1.62
CA ALA A 323 12.11 3.64 2.97
C ALA A 323 12.78 5.03 3.03
N HIS A 324 13.42 5.48 1.95
CA HIS A 324 14.03 6.81 1.85
C HIS A 324 12.95 7.89 1.92
N GLU A 325 12.05 7.90 0.94
CA GLU A 325 10.96 8.88 0.84
C GLU A 325 10.05 8.80 2.07
N ALA A 326 9.83 7.60 2.60
CA ALA A 326 9.06 7.40 3.81
C ALA A 326 9.71 8.06 5.04
N LEU A 327 11.03 7.93 5.23
CA LEU A 327 11.74 8.60 6.33
C LEU A 327 11.74 10.12 6.14
N GLU A 328 12.02 10.60 4.93
CA GLU A 328 12.02 12.04 4.62
C GLU A 328 10.63 12.66 4.87
N GLY A 329 9.58 11.99 4.41
CA GLY A 329 8.18 12.40 4.60
C GLY A 329 7.74 12.36 6.06
N ALA A 330 8.18 11.37 6.82
CA ALA A 330 7.87 11.23 8.24
C ALA A 330 8.64 12.24 9.13
N ASP A 331 9.95 12.39 8.90
CA ASP A 331 10.84 13.24 9.67
C ASP A 331 12.08 13.66 8.85
N ASN A 332 11.94 14.75 8.10
CA ASN A 332 13.02 15.31 7.28
C ASN A 332 14.28 15.67 8.10
N GLU A 333 14.15 16.10 9.37
CA GLU A 333 15.32 16.41 10.21
C GLU A 333 16.07 15.12 10.59
N ALA A 334 15.34 14.04 10.88
CA ALA A 334 15.92 12.73 11.11
C ALA A 334 16.62 12.19 9.85
N TYR A 335 16.01 12.31 8.67
CA TYR A 335 16.63 11.93 7.39
C TYR A 335 17.98 12.64 7.17
N GLU A 336 18.00 13.98 7.19
CA GLU A 336 19.23 14.76 6.95
C GLU A 336 20.33 14.42 7.96
N THR A 337 19.94 14.18 9.23
CA THR A 337 20.89 13.84 10.29
C THR A 337 21.40 12.40 10.17
N PHE A 338 20.55 11.47 9.75
CA PHE A 338 20.92 10.09 9.44
C PHE A 338 21.92 10.03 8.27
N GLU A 339 21.65 10.72 7.17
CA GLU A 339 22.54 10.81 6.01
C GLU A 339 23.93 11.36 6.42
N SER A 340 23.94 12.48 7.14
CA SER A 340 25.16 13.06 7.71
C SER A 340 25.89 12.09 8.65
N GLY A 341 25.13 11.30 9.41
CA GLY A 341 25.62 10.23 10.27
C GLY A 341 26.37 9.15 9.49
N LEU A 342 25.84 8.68 8.36
CA LEU A 342 26.50 7.69 7.49
C LEU A 342 27.81 8.22 6.89
N GLY A 343 27.80 9.44 6.37
CA GLY A 343 29.02 10.09 5.86
C GLY A 343 30.07 10.29 6.96
N SER A 344 29.63 10.62 8.17
CA SER A 344 30.50 10.67 9.35
C SER A 344 31.07 9.30 9.68
N LEU A 345 30.25 8.24 9.72
CA LEU A 345 30.66 6.88 10.04
C LEU A 345 31.80 6.42 9.14
N GLN A 346 31.63 6.54 7.81
CA GLN A 346 32.67 6.22 6.84
C GLN A 346 33.96 7.00 7.12
N THR A 347 33.87 8.32 7.29
CA THR A 347 35.03 9.19 7.57
C THR A 347 35.76 8.80 8.86
N GLN A 348 35.02 8.46 9.92
CA GLN A 348 35.62 8.08 11.20
C GLN A 348 36.27 6.69 11.12
N ILE A 349 35.72 5.76 10.35
CA ILE A 349 36.32 4.45 10.07
C ILE A 349 37.64 4.62 9.31
N GLU A 350 37.65 5.37 8.21
CA GLU A 350 38.86 5.61 7.39
C GLU A 350 39.99 6.31 8.18
N SER A 351 39.61 7.18 9.12
CA SER A 351 40.57 7.88 9.98
C SER A 351 40.99 7.07 11.22
N GLY A 352 40.38 5.91 11.47
CA GLY A 352 40.62 5.06 12.64
C GLY A 352 40.25 5.74 13.96
N ASN A 353 39.27 6.64 13.95
CA ASN A 353 38.84 7.39 15.13
C ASN A 353 37.71 6.66 15.87
N ALA A 354 38.07 5.70 16.74
CA ALA A 354 37.12 4.85 17.46
C ALA A 354 35.97 5.63 18.14
N SER A 355 36.25 6.71 18.88
CA SER A 355 35.18 7.49 19.53
C SER A 355 34.28 8.22 18.52
N GLY A 356 34.83 8.60 17.37
CA GLY A 356 34.03 9.18 16.30
C GLY A 356 33.10 8.14 15.63
N ILE A 357 33.55 6.88 15.53
CA ILE A 357 32.71 5.78 15.03
C ILE A 357 31.54 5.56 16.00
N ASP A 358 31.81 5.53 17.31
CA ASP A 358 30.77 5.43 18.35
C ASP A 358 29.74 6.57 18.22
N ASP A 359 30.21 7.82 18.10
CA ASP A 359 29.34 8.99 17.95
C ASP A 359 28.50 8.92 16.65
N ALA A 360 29.09 8.46 15.54
CA ALA A 360 28.42 8.37 14.25
C ALA A 360 27.32 7.30 14.25
N VAL A 361 27.58 6.13 14.83
CA VAL A 361 26.58 5.05 14.94
C VAL A 361 25.44 5.46 15.88
N ALA A 362 25.75 6.11 17.01
CA ALA A 362 24.72 6.65 17.89
C ALA A 362 23.82 7.68 17.17
N THR A 363 24.42 8.52 16.32
CA THR A 363 23.66 9.47 15.48
C THR A 363 22.73 8.73 14.52
N ILE A 364 23.22 7.70 13.82
CA ILE A 364 22.41 6.89 12.90
C ILE A 364 21.25 6.21 13.64
N ASP A 365 21.54 5.52 14.75
CA ASP A 365 20.53 4.78 15.53
C ASP A 365 19.43 5.70 16.08
N GLU A 366 19.79 6.87 16.61
CA GLU A 366 18.81 7.82 17.16
C GLU A 366 17.82 8.32 16.11
N ASN A 367 18.30 8.65 14.92
CA ASN A 367 17.47 9.23 13.86
C ASN A 367 16.61 8.19 13.14
N LEU A 368 17.17 7.01 12.84
CA LEU A 368 16.37 5.91 12.31
C LEU A 368 15.30 5.46 13.31
N ARG A 369 15.60 5.49 14.61
CA ARG A 369 14.60 5.22 15.65
C ARG A 369 13.46 6.25 15.67
N SER A 370 13.74 7.53 15.38
CA SER A 370 12.71 8.56 15.23
C SER A 370 11.73 8.20 14.11
N GLY A 371 12.26 7.86 12.93
CA GLY A 371 11.44 7.42 11.80
C GLY A 371 10.65 6.14 12.08
N ILE A 372 11.27 5.15 12.74
CA ILE A 372 10.59 3.90 13.13
C ILE A 372 9.43 4.17 14.10
N ASP A 373 9.60 5.07 15.07
CA ASP A 373 8.54 5.44 16.02
C ASP A 373 7.31 6.01 15.31
N ILE A 374 7.54 6.86 14.31
CA ILE A 374 6.47 7.49 13.51
C ILE A 374 5.80 6.49 12.58
N LEU A 375 6.60 5.72 11.82
CA LEU A 375 6.11 4.85 10.75
C LEU A 375 5.50 3.54 11.28
N ALA A 376 6.10 2.91 12.29
CA ALA A 376 5.57 1.67 12.85
C ALA A 376 4.52 1.90 13.94
N GLY A 377 4.48 3.09 14.55
CA GLY A 377 3.56 3.43 15.64
C GLY A 377 3.59 2.40 16.77
N GLY A 378 2.42 1.89 17.16
CA GLY A 378 2.28 0.88 18.22
C GLY A 378 2.98 -0.46 17.92
N ASN A 379 3.42 -0.72 16.68
CA ASN A 379 4.16 -1.92 16.31
C ASN A 379 5.69 -1.75 16.37
N ALA A 380 6.20 -0.56 16.71
CA ALA A 380 7.64 -0.30 16.88
C ALA A 380 8.34 -1.24 17.90
N PRO A 381 7.70 -1.67 19.01
CA PRO A 381 8.26 -2.68 19.92
C PRO A 381 8.71 -3.99 19.25
N LEU A 382 7.99 -4.48 18.24
CA LEU A 382 8.36 -5.71 17.50
C LEU A 382 9.63 -5.50 16.69
N LEU A 383 9.76 -4.36 16.02
CA LEU A 383 10.99 -4.06 15.28
C LEU A 383 12.17 -3.91 16.25
N GLN A 384 11.93 -3.31 17.42
CA GLN A 384 12.95 -3.18 18.45
C GLN A 384 13.42 -4.56 18.98
N SER A 385 12.54 -5.56 19.10
CA SER A 385 12.95 -6.91 19.50
C SER A 385 13.83 -7.57 18.43
N GLY A 386 13.50 -7.44 17.15
CA GLY A 386 14.33 -7.93 16.03
C GLY A 386 15.71 -7.27 16.01
N PHE A 387 15.78 -5.96 16.26
CA PHE A 387 17.05 -5.23 16.41
C PHE A 387 17.85 -5.73 17.61
N PHE A 388 17.21 -5.96 18.76
CA PHE A 388 17.87 -6.51 19.94
C PHE A 388 18.47 -7.90 19.66
N ARG A 389 17.73 -8.77 18.96
CA ARG A 389 18.23 -10.09 18.57
C ARG A 389 19.48 -9.98 17.70
N ALA A 390 19.46 -9.13 16.67
CA ALA A 390 20.65 -8.88 15.84
C ALA A 390 21.85 -8.40 16.68
N ARG A 391 21.63 -7.44 17.60
CA ARG A 391 22.72 -6.93 18.45
C ARG A 391 23.22 -7.91 19.51
N PHE A 392 22.39 -8.85 19.97
CA PHE A 392 22.86 -9.95 20.84
C PHE A 392 23.73 -10.94 20.07
N GLU A 393 23.44 -11.16 18.79
CA GLU A 393 24.27 -11.96 17.88
C GLU A 393 25.62 -11.29 17.63
N ASP A 394 25.65 -9.98 17.41
CA ASP A 394 26.90 -9.21 17.35
C ASP A 394 27.74 -9.39 18.62
N ALA A 395 27.11 -9.30 19.80
CA ALA A 395 27.79 -9.52 21.07
C ALA A 395 28.37 -10.94 21.16
N TYR A 396 27.63 -11.94 20.68
CA TYR A 396 28.09 -13.33 20.64
C TYR A 396 29.27 -13.51 19.68
N GLU A 397 29.25 -12.91 18.49
CA GLU A 397 30.39 -13.00 17.56
C GLU A 397 31.63 -12.30 18.09
N ARG A 398 31.48 -11.17 18.80
CA ARG A 398 32.59 -10.51 19.51
C ARG A 398 33.14 -11.41 20.62
N TYR A 399 32.28 -12.10 21.37
CA TYR A 399 32.70 -13.08 22.36
C TYR A 399 33.50 -14.24 21.75
N GLN A 400 33.03 -14.80 20.63
CA GLN A 400 33.68 -15.90 19.91
C GLN A 400 35.08 -15.50 19.38
N GLN A 401 35.32 -14.21 19.17
CA GLN A 401 36.62 -13.63 18.79
C GLN A 401 37.55 -13.36 19.99
N GLY A 402 37.10 -13.69 21.21
CA GLY A 402 37.86 -13.52 22.45
C GLY A 402 37.72 -12.12 23.06
N GLU A 403 36.69 -11.36 22.67
CA GLU A 403 36.45 -9.99 23.12
C GLU A 403 35.30 -9.91 24.13
N ALA A 404 35.38 -10.73 25.18
CA ALA A 404 34.31 -10.85 26.19
C ALA A 404 33.91 -9.51 26.83
N GLY A 405 34.85 -8.58 27.00
CA GLY A 405 34.55 -7.23 27.49
C GLY A 405 33.71 -6.39 26.52
N ALA A 406 33.93 -6.53 25.21
CA ALA A 406 33.14 -5.83 24.20
C ALA A 406 31.73 -6.42 24.10
N ALA A 407 31.62 -7.76 24.16
CA ALA A 407 30.34 -8.45 24.24
C ALA A 407 29.51 -8.01 25.46
N ALA A 408 30.15 -7.90 26.64
CA ALA A 408 29.51 -7.38 27.85
C ALA A 408 29.00 -5.93 27.65
N THR A 409 29.81 -5.04 27.05
CA THR A 409 29.40 -3.66 26.78
C THR A 409 28.20 -3.56 25.84
N ILE A 410 28.13 -4.40 24.81
CA ILE A 410 26.95 -4.44 23.91
C ILE A 410 25.71 -4.88 24.68
N ALA A 411 25.78 -5.98 25.45
CA ALA A 411 24.66 -6.47 26.24
C ALA A 411 24.21 -5.49 27.33
N GLU A 412 25.14 -4.80 28.00
CA GLU A 412 24.83 -3.72 28.96
C GLU A 412 24.14 -2.53 28.28
N GLY A 413 24.58 -2.16 27.07
CA GLY A 413 23.95 -1.12 26.28
C GLY A 413 22.50 -1.47 25.96
N LEU A 414 22.25 -2.69 25.45
CA LEU A 414 20.90 -3.18 25.18
C LEU A 414 20.02 -3.20 26.42
N PHE A 415 20.54 -3.65 27.56
CA PHE A 415 19.82 -3.59 28.83
C PHE A 415 19.46 -2.15 29.23
N GLY A 416 20.38 -1.19 29.07
CA GLY A 416 20.10 0.21 29.34
C GLY A 416 19.02 0.81 28.44
N ARG A 417 18.94 0.39 27.17
CA ARG A 417 17.91 0.82 26.21
C ARG A 417 16.55 0.21 26.53
N PHE A 418 16.54 -1.06 26.92
CA PHE A 418 15.33 -1.73 27.40
C PHE A 418 14.78 -1.02 28.65
N GLU A 419 15.63 -0.74 29.65
CA GLU A 419 15.24 0.02 30.85
C GLU A 419 14.76 1.46 30.55
N ALA A 420 15.22 2.05 29.44
CA ALA A 420 14.78 3.37 29.00
C ALA A 420 13.42 3.34 28.27
N ASN A 421 12.84 2.16 28.08
CA ASN A 421 11.62 1.92 27.32
C ASN A 421 11.69 2.52 25.89
N GLU A 422 12.82 2.33 25.20
CA GLU A 422 12.96 2.81 23.83
C GLU A 422 11.98 2.10 22.88
N LEU A 423 11.27 2.89 22.05
CA LEU A 423 10.18 2.42 21.17
C LEU A 423 9.08 1.66 21.93
N ASP A 424 8.86 2.04 23.20
CA ASP A 424 7.86 1.42 24.09
C ASP A 424 8.04 -0.10 24.33
N PHE A 425 9.25 -0.61 24.08
CA PHE A 425 9.51 -2.04 24.05
C PHE A 425 9.41 -2.73 25.43
N HIS A 426 9.81 -2.05 26.51
CA HIS A 426 9.75 -2.64 27.86
C HIS A 426 8.31 -2.80 28.32
N GLU A 427 7.52 -1.74 28.23
CA GLU A 427 6.11 -1.75 28.64
C GLU A 427 5.33 -2.75 27.79
N THR A 428 5.56 -2.77 26.47
CA THR A 428 4.89 -3.73 25.57
C THR A 428 5.26 -5.19 25.86
N LEU A 429 6.52 -5.50 26.17
CA LEU A 429 6.93 -6.86 26.53
C LEU A 429 6.26 -7.32 27.83
N GLU A 430 6.24 -6.46 28.85
CA GLU A 430 5.60 -6.73 30.15
C GLU A 430 4.08 -6.95 29.99
N ASP A 431 3.41 -6.07 29.23
CA ASP A 431 1.97 -6.13 28.98
C ASP A 431 1.58 -7.34 28.12
N THR A 432 2.42 -7.73 27.17
CA THR A 432 2.23 -8.94 26.35
C THR A 432 2.29 -10.20 27.21
N SER A 433 3.33 -10.31 28.07
CA SER A 433 3.47 -11.46 28.97
C SER A 433 4.48 -11.21 30.09
N GLU A 434 3.97 -11.11 31.32
CA GLU A 434 4.77 -11.09 32.56
C GLU A 434 5.80 -12.23 32.59
N SER A 435 5.44 -13.41 32.06
CA SER A 435 6.37 -14.56 32.03
C SER A 435 7.48 -14.44 30.98
N LEU A 436 7.21 -13.81 29.83
CA LEU A 436 8.24 -13.54 28.82
C LEU A 436 9.19 -12.46 29.33
N TYR A 437 8.65 -11.42 29.95
CA TYR A 437 9.41 -10.37 30.62
C TYR A 437 10.35 -10.94 31.70
N GLU A 438 9.85 -11.74 32.64
CA GLU A 438 10.67 -12.40 33.69
C GLU A 438 11.77 -13.27 33.05
N THR A 439 11.43 -14.03 32.01
CA THR A 439 12.39 -14.90 31.30
C THR A 439 13.48 -14.08 30.61
N PHE A 440 13.09 -13.04 29.88
CA PHE A 440 14.01 -12.19 29.12
C PHE A 440 14.94 -11.41 30.06
N GLU A 441 14.38 -10.61 30.98
CA GLU A 441 15.16 -9.70 31.79
C GLU A 441 15.80 -10.39 33.00
N GLU A 442 14.96 -11.02 33.85
CA GLU A 442 15.40 -11.52 35.15
C GLU A 442 16.23 -12.80 35.04
N GLU A 443 15.85 -13.73 34.15
CA GLU A 443 16.54 -15.00 34.01
C GLU A 443 17.75 -14.95 33.07
N HIS A 444 17.66 -14.20 31.95
CA HIS A 444 18.64 -14.28 30.88
C HIS A 444 19.48 -13.02 30.67
N LEU A 445 18.91 -11.83 30.51
CA LEU A 445 19.65 -10.63 30.11
C LEU A 445 20.73 -10.23 31.13
N GLY A 446 20.36 -10.06 32.40
CA GLY A 446 21.32 -9.71 33.46
C GLY A 446 22.38 -10.81 33.68
N ALA A 447 21.99 -12.07 33.49
CA ALA A 447 22.89 -13.21 33.62
C ALA A 447 23.86 -13.35 32.43
N LEU A 448 23.43 -12.97 31.22
CA LEU A 448 24.27 -12.95 30.02
C LEU A 448 25.39 -11.91 30.14
N ILE A 449 25.07 -10.70 30.62
CA ILE A 449 26.08 -9.67 30.92
C ILE A 449 27.13 -10.23 31.88
N THR A 450 26.67 -10.82 32.99
CA THR A 450 27.55 -11.44 33.99
C THR A 450 28.39 -12.58 33.38
N ALA A 451 27.82 -13.36 32.47
CA ALA A 451 28.53 -14.46 31.81
C ALA A 451 29.65 -13.95 30.90
N TYR A 452 29.41 -12.89 30.12
CA TYR A 452 30.44 -12.22 29.32
C TYR A 452 31.56 -11.64 30.20
N GLU A 453 31.23 -10.92 31.27
CA GLU A 453 32.24 -10.35 32.18
C GLU A 453 33.16 -11.40 32.81
N ASN A 454 32.61 -12.60 33.07
CA ASN A 454 33.33 -13.71 33.67
C ASN A 454 34.03 -14.62 32.65
N ASP A 455 33.85 -14.39 31.35
CA ASP A 455 34.31 -15.26 30.27
C ASP A 455 33.88 -16.72 30.49
N ASP A 456 32.60 -16.91 30.86
CA ASP A 456 32.01 -18.22 31.17
C ASP A 456 31.21 -18.75 29.97
N THR A 457 31.89 -19.49 29.09
CA THR A 457 31.31 -19.99 27.82
C THR A 457 30.01 -20.77 28.00
N GLU A 458 29.89 -21.64 29.02
CA GLU A 458 28.68 -22.45 29.23
C GLU A 458 27.50 -21.58 29.65
N ALA A 459 27.76 -20.56 30.47
CA ALA A 459 26.74 -19.58 30.86
C ALA A 459 26.38 -18.64 29.70
N VAL A 460 27.37 -18.21 28.90
CA VAL A 460 27.14 -17.39 27.70
C VAL A 460 26.22 -18.13 26.74
N ASP A 461 26.52 -19.37 26.35
CA ASP A 461 25.68 -20.16 25.44
C ASP A 461 24.25 -20.31 25.98
N THR A 462 24.10 -20.55 27.28
CA THR A 462 22.79 -20.72 27.93
C THR A 462 21.96 -19.44 27.90
N HIS A 463 22.54 -18.31 28.33
CA HIS A 463 21.79 -17.07 28.46
C HIS A 463 21.64 -16.34 27.12
N HIS A 464 22.56 -16.51 26.17
CA HIS A 464 22.44 -16.00 24.81
C HIS A 464 21.26 -16.65 24.08
N GLN A 465 21.17 -17.98 24.11
CA GLN A 465 20.01 -18.69 23.55
C GLN A 465 18.71 -18.34 24.29
N GLY A 466 18.79 -18.08 25.60
CA GLY A 466 17.66 -17.65 26.40
C GLY A 466 17.11 -16.28 26.00
N VAL A 467 17.96 -15.27 25.81
CA VAL A 467 17.49 -13.94 25.35
C VAL A 467 16.91 -14.01 23.94
N LEU A 468 17.55 -14.72 23.01
CA LEU A 468 17.03 -14.87 21.65
C LEU A 468 15.69 -15.60 21.63
N GLY A 469 15.57 -16.69 22.40
CA GLY A 469 14.33 -17.47 22.49
C GLY A 469 13.18 -16.71 23.13
N ALA A 470 13.45 -15.87 24.14
CA ALA A 470 12.41 -15.04 24.77
C ALA A 470 11.90 -13.95 23.81
N LEU A 471 12.80 -13.31 23.05
CA LEU A 471 12.45 -12.31 22.05
C LEU A 471 11.69 -12.92 20.86
N LEU A 472 12.12 -14.08 20.38
CA LEU A 472 11.39 -14.83 19.35
C LEU A 472 9.98 -15.22 19.83
N ALA A 473 9.84 -15.61 21.09
CA ALA A 473 8.54 -15.94 21.67
C ALA A 473 7.64 -14.70 21.78
N PHE A 474 8.19 -13.54 22.13
CA PHE A 474 7.46 -12.26 22.11
C PHE A 474 6.96 -11.90 20.71
N GLU A 475 7.81 -12.03 19.69
CA GLU A 475 7.42 -11.82 18.29
C GLU A 475 6.29 -12.79 17.89
N ALA A 476 6.36 -14.05 18.31
CA ALA A 476 5.35 -15.07 18.03
C ALA A 476 4.02 -14.92 18.79
N GLU A 477 3.91 -14.02 19.77
CA GLU A 477 2.62 -13.65 20.39
C GLU A 477 1.80 -12.71 19.46
N HIS A 478 2.39 -12.24 18.36
CA HIS A 478 1.74 -11.39 17.35
C HIS A 478 1.44 -12.18 16.07
N SER A 479 0.83 -11.53 15.06
CA SER A 479 0.59 -12.18 13.77
C SER A 479 1.91 -12.48 13.05
N ALA A 480 1.94 -13.58 12.28
CA ALA A 480 3.12 -13.94 11.49
C ALA A 480 3.55 -12.83 10.52
N ALA A 481 2.58 -12.06 10.02
CA ALA A 481 2.83 -10.92 9.15
C ALA A 481 3.56 -9.78 9.89
N LEU A 482 3.09 -9.40 11.10
CA LEU A 482 3.77 -8.40 11.93
C LEU A 482 5.16 -8.89 12.38
N ALA A 483 5.26 -10.13 12.86
CA ALA A 483 6.55 -10.73 13.23
C ALA A 483 7.55 -10.77 12.05
N GLY A 484 7.04 -10.87 10.82
CA GLY A 484 7.85 -10.92 9.60
C GLY A 484 8.78 -9.72 9.42
N GLY A 485 8.39 -8.51 9.84
CA GLY A 485 9.27 -7.34 9.78
C GLY A 485 10.51 -7.47 10.68
N ALA A 486 10.33 -7.96 11.90
CA ALA A 486 11.42 -8.23 12.84
C ALA A 486 12.32 -9.38 12.35
N GLU A 487 11.73 -10.45 11.83
CA GLU A 487 12.44 -11.64 11.35
C GLU A 487 13.21 -11.39 10.05
N ALA A 488 12.66 -10.64 9.11
CA ALA A 488 13.37 -10.24 7.89
C ALA A 488 14.63 -9.42 8.23
N CYS A 489 14.51 -8.48 9.18
CA CYS A 489 15.65 -7.73 9.71
C CYS A 489 16.69 -8.64 10.38
N TYR A 490 16.25 -9.54 11.27
CA TYR A 490 17.14 -10.50 11.95
C TYR A 490 17.88 -11.37 10.93
N MET A 491 17.18 -11.95 9.96
CA MET A 491 17.75 -12.82 8.93
C MET A 491 18.79 -12.10 8.07
N ALA A 492 18.50 -10.89 7.59
CA ALA A 492 19.45 -10.10 6.82
C ALA A 492 20.69 -9.72 7.64
N ALA A 493 20.51 -9.33 8.92
CA ALA A 493 21.61 -9.05 9.83
C ALA A 493 22.53 -10.27 10.00
N ARG A 494 21.99 -11.49 10.14
CA ARG A 494 22.81 -12.72 10.19
C ARG A 494 23.63 -12.96 8.93
N GLY A 495 23.12 -12.55 7.76
CA GLY A 495 23.88 -12.57 6.51
C GLY A 495 25.11 -11.66 6.57
N PHE A 496 24.95 -10.44 7.09
CA PHE A 496 26.06 -9.49 7.26
C PHE A 496 27.01 -9.85 8.41
N ASP A 497 26.52 -10.45 9.50
CA ASP A 497 27.35 -11.07 10.54
C ASP A 497 28.32 -12.08 9.94
N ALA A 498 27.78 -13.00 9.12
CA ALA A 498 28.58 -14.02 8.45
C ALA A 498 29.62 -13.38 7.51
N ALA A 499 29.25 -12.32 6.80
CA ALA A 499 30.16 -11.58 5.94
C ALA A 499 31.29 -10.89 6.73
N GLY A 500 30.97 -10.25 7.86
CA GLY A 500 31.95 -9.64 8.75
C GLY A 500 32.92 -10.68 9.34
N VAL A 501 32.39 -11.81 9.83
CA VAL A 501 33.18 -12.91 10.37
C VAL A 501 34.07 -13.57 9.29
N ALA A 502 33.56 -13.73 8.06
CA ALA A 502 34.32 -14.26 6.94
C ALA A 502 35.50 -13.33 6.58
N THR A 503 35.25 -12.02 6.52
CA THR A 503 36.27 -10.98 6.26
C THR A 503 37.40 -11.03 7.29
N LEU A 504 37.07 -11.24 8.56
CA LEU A 504 38.05 -11.39 9.65
C LEU A 504 38.80 -12.74 9.63
N GLY A 505 38.57 -13.55 8.58
CA GLY A 505 39.33 -14.77 8.29
C GLY A 505 38.76 -16.02 8.95
N ASN A 506 37.48 -16.02 9.35
CA ASN A 506 36.85 -17.14 10.03
C ASN A 506 35.67 -17.74 9.22
N ALA A 507 35.97 -18.22 8.01
CA ALA A 507 34.98 -18.81 7.10
C ALA A 507 34.17 -19.97 7.71
N ASP A 508 34.78 -20.82 8.56
CA ASP A 508 34.08 -21.92 9.24
C ASP A 508 32.98 -21.39 10.19
N ARG A 509 33.23 -20.27 10.88
CA ARG A 509 32.21 -19.62 11.73
C ARG A 509 31.15 -18.93 10.88
N ALA A 510 31.52 -18.26 9.78
CA ALA A 510 30.56 -17.68 8.84
C ALA A 510 29.58 -18.72 8.28
N SER A 511 30.09 -19.89 7.87
CA SER A 511 29.28 -21.04 7.44
C SER A 511 28.34 -21.54 8.55
N THR A 512 28.79 -21.53 9.80
CA THR A 512 27.95 -21.89 10.96
C THR A 512 26.80 -20.89 11.14
N ILE A 513 27.07 -19.58 11.08
CA ILE A 513 26.05 -18.52 11.19
C ILE A 513 24.96 -18.70 10.14
N LEU A 514 25.35 -18.91 8.88
CA LEU A 514 24.40 -19.09 7.76
C LEU A 514 23.62 -20.40 7.87
N SER A 515 24.26 -21.46 8.36
CA SER A 515 23.59 -22.73 8.60
C SER A 515 22.55 -22.63 9.73
N ASP A 516 22.87 -21.87 10.79
CA ASP A 516 21.95 -21.63 11.90
C ASP A 516 20.79 -20.72 11.45
N ALA A 517 21.05 -19.70 10.62
CA ALA A 517 20.02 -18.84 10.03
C ALA A 517 19.07 -19.64 9.12
N PHE A 518 19.61 -20.51 8.26
CA PHE A 518 18.80 -21.41 7.42
C PHE A 518 17.93 -22.33 8.29
N ALA A 519 18.49 -22.91 9.35
CA ALA A 519 17.74 -23.77 10.26
C ALA A 519 16.66 -23.01 11.04
N HIS A 520 16.89 -21.75 11.39
CA HIS A 520 15.90 -20.87 12.02
C HIS A 520 14.73 -20.57 11.08
N PHE A 521 15.03 -20.21 9.83
CA PHE A 521 14.00 -19.99 8.80
C PHE A 521 13.14 -21.23 8.57
N GLU A 522 13.77 -22.40 8.39
CA GLU A 522 13.08 -23.69 8.24
C GLU A 522 12.27 -24.12 9.49
N ALA A 523 12.59 -23.57 10.66
CA ALA A 523 11.84 -23.82 11.89
C ALA A 523 10.59 -22.93 12.01
N GLY A 524 10.34 -22.07 11.02
CA GLY A 524 9.17 -21.19 10.91
C GLY A 524 9.49 -19.72 11.18
N ALA A 525 10.52 -19.40 11.97
CA ALA A 525 10.91 -18.02 12.31
C ALA A 525 9.71 -17.14 12.74
N ALA A 526 9.05 -17.49 13.84
CA ALA A 526 7.80 -16.85 14.30
C ALA A 526 6.65 -16.82 13.26
N GLY A 527 6.67 -17.75 12.29
CA GLY A 527 5.69 -17.82 11.21
C GLY A 527 6.07 -17.02 9.97
N TYR A 528 7.22 -16.32 9.98
CA TYR A 528 7.73 -15.57 8.84
C TYR A 528 7.92 -16.44 7.60
N HIS A 529 8.37 -17.69 7.74
CA HIS A 529 8.54 -18.62 6.62
C HIS A 529 7.23 -18.80 5.83
N GLU A 530 6.16 -19.16 6.54
CA GLU A 530 4.84 -19.33 5.94
C GLU A 530 4.23 -17.99 5.48
N ALA A 531 4.56 -16.87 6.15
CA ALA A 531 4.05 -15.56 5.78
C ALA A 531 4.59 -15.10 4.41
N ILE A 532 5.88 -15.30 4.11
CA ILE A 532 6.40 -14.99 2.76
C ILE A 532 5.77 -15.92 1.72
N GLU A 533 5.70 -17.23 1.98
CA GLU A 533 5.13 -18.19 1.03
C GLU A 533 3.67 -17.84 0.69
N ALA A 534 2.90 -17.41 1.68
CA ALA A 534 1.52 -16.99 1.51
C ALA A 534 1.40 -15.64 0.79
N ALA A 535 2.29 -14.68 1.08
CA ALA A 535 2.27 -13.35 0.46
C ALA A 535 2.72 -13.40 -1.01
N ASP A 536 3.83 -14.07 -1.30
CA ASP A 536 4.41 -14.18 -2.63
C ASP A 536 5.32 -15.42 -2.71
N ALA A 537 4.85 -16.45 -3.41
CA ALA A 537 5.59 -17.70 -3.60
C ALA A 537 6.88 -17.52 -4.42
N GLU A 538 6.91 -16.58 -5.38
CA GLU A 538 8.13 -16.29 -6.16
C GLU A 538 9.16 -15.56 -5.29
N ARG A 539 8.70 -14.65 -4.43
CA ARG A 539 9.55 -14.00 -3.43
C ARG A 539 10.12 -15.00 -2.44
N TYR A 540 9.30 -15.92 -1.94
CA TYR A 540 9.74 -16.99 -1.05
C TYR A 540 10.88 -17.81 -1.69
N GLU A 541 10.70 -18.27 -2.93
CA GLU A 541 11.71 -19.05 -3.65
C GLU A 541 13.01 -18.25 -3.87
N SER A 542 12.89 -16.95 -4.17
CA SER A 542 14.03 -16.05 -4.38
C SER A 542 14.80 -15.78 -3.08
N PHE A 543 14.09 -15.56 -1.97
CA PHE A 543 14.67 -15.40 -0.64
C PHE A 543 15.46 -16.65 -0.20
N GLU A 544 14.86 -17.84 -0.32
CA GLU A 544 15.51 -19.11 0.04
C GLU A 544 16.75 -19.37 -0.84
N ALA A 545 16.66 -19.08 -2.14
CA ALA A 545 17.77 -19.22 -3.08
C ALA A 545 18.92 -18.25 -2.78
N ALA A 546 18.61 -17.00 -2.42
CA ALA A 546 19.61 -16.01 -2.04
C ALA A 546 20.32 -16.43 -0.74
N LEU A 547 19.58 -16.84 0.30
CA LEU A 547 20.15 -17.35 1.54
C LEU A 547 21.09 -18.55 1.30
N GLY A 548 20.68 -19.51 0.46
CA GLY A 548 21.50 -20.64 0.05
C GLY A 548 22.76 -20.23 -0.75
N THR A 549 22.69 -19.13 -1.50
CA THR A 549 23.84 -18.58 -2.23
C THR A 549 24.87 -17.99 -1.28
N VAL A 550 24.44 -17.22 -0.27
CA VAL A 550 25.34 -16.71 0.78
C VAL A 550 26.02 -17.85 1.53
N GLN A 551 25.26 -18.89 1.91
CA GLN A 551 25.80 -20.09 2.57
C GLN A 551 26.86 -20.79 1.69
N THR A 552 26.58 -20.95 0.40
CA THR A 552 27.52 -21.57 -0.54
C THR A 552 28.81 -20.76 -0.65
N ALA A 553 28.72 -19.43 -0.68
CA ALA A 553 29.90 -18.57 -0.67
C ALA A 553 30.74 -18.76 0.60
N ALA A 554 30.13 -18.89 1.77
CA ALA A 554 30.87 -19.14 3.00
C ALA A 554 31.55 -20.53 3.00
N ASP A 555 30.84 -21.57 2.59
CA ASP A 555 31.35 -22.94 2.53
C ASP A 555 32.53 -23.11 1.57
N ASP A 556 32.47 -22.44 0.42
CA ASP A 556 33.51 -22.50 -0.61
C ASP A 556 34.65 -21.49 -0.39
N GLY A 557 34.55 -20.64 0.64
CA GLY A 557 35.50 -19.56 0.91
C GLY A 557 35.50 -18.47 -0.19
N GLY A 558 34.33 -18.22 -0.77
CA GLY A 558 34.03 -17.15 -1.70
C GLY A 558 33.81 -15.80 -1.02
N ASP A 559 33.23 -14.87 -1.77
CA ASP A 559 32.94 -13.51 -1.28
C ASP A 559 31.56 -13.47 -0.62
N VAL A 560 31.52 -13.74 0.69
CA VAL A 560 30.27 -13.76 1.47
C VAL A 560 29.59 -12.39 1.48
N TYR A 561 30.36 -11.31 1.50
CA TYR A 561 29.81 -9.96 1.53
C TYR A 561 29.11 -9.60 0.21
N ALA A 562 29.70 -9.98 -0.93
CA ALA A 562 29.08 -9.78 -2.22
C ALA A 562 27.71 -10.47 -2.34
N GLU A 563 27.57 -11.69 -1.81
CA GLU A 563 26.31 -12.44 -1.84
C GLU A 563 25.32 -12.01 -0.75
N ALA A 564 25.79 -11.44 0.37
CA ALA A 564 24.90 -10.91 1.42
C ALA A 564 24.05 -9.72 0.93
N LYS A 565 24.52 -8.98 -0.09
CA LYS A 565 23.78 -7.84 -0.67
C LYS A 565 22.50 -8.23 -1.41
N PRO A 566 22.50 -9.12 -2.41
CA PRO A 566 21.26 -9.58 -3.01
C PRO A 566 20.34 -10.30 -2.00
N PHE A 567 20.88 -10.97 -0.99
CA PHE A 567 20.05 -11.53 0.09
C PHE A 567 19.37 -10.45 0.94
N ASN A 568 20.06 -9.33 1.21
CA ASN A 568 19.46 -8.16 1.84
C ASN A 568 18.32 -7.59 0.99
N ASP A 569 18.48 -7.54 -0.34
CA ASP A 569 17.43 -7.05 -1.24
C ASP A 569 16.18 -7.95 -1.17
N GLU A 570 16.36 -9.27 -1.14
CA GLU A 570 15.25 -10.22 -0.96
C GLU A 570 14.59 -10.11 0.42
N ALA A 571 15.37 -9.86 1.47
CA ALA A 571 14.84 -9.67 2.82
C ALA A 571 14.06 -8.35 2.98
N VAL A 572 14.49 -7.28 2.31
CA VAL A 572 13.72 -6.02 2.28
C VAL A 572 12.45 -6.22 1.45
N ALA A 573 12.54 -6.89 0.31
CA ALA A 573 11.38 -7.09 -0.55
C ALA A 573 10.33 -8.03 0.05
N SER A 574 10.71 -9.00 0.88
CA SER A 574 9.75 -9.82 1.62
C SER A 574 8.98 -9.02 2.68
N MET A 575 9.58 -8.00 3.31
CA MET A 575 8.86 -7.09 4.22
C MET A 575 7.70 -6.40 3.49
N TYR A 576 7.96 -5.92 2.28
CA TYR A 576 6.94 -5.27 1.45
C TYR A 576 5.89 -6.25 0.94
N ALA A 577 6.30 -7.42 0.45
CA ALA A 577 5.35 -8.44 -0.01
C ALA A 577 4.35 -8.83 1.11
N ILE A 578 4.84 -9.01 2.34
CA ILE A 578 3.99 -9.32 3.50
C ILE A 578 3.04 -8.15 3.85
N ALA A 579 3.51 -6.90 3.77
CA ALA A 579 2.67 -5.74 4.01
C ALA A 579 1.60 -5.55 2.91
N GLU A 580 1.98 -5.77 1.66
CA GLU A 580 1.12 -5.64 0.48
C GLU A 580 0.07 -6.75 0.40
N ALA A 581 0.38 -7.96 0.88
CA ALA A 581 -0.58 -9.05 1.00
C ALA A 581 -1.72 -8.79 2.01
N GLY A 582 -1.55 -7.81 2.90
CA GLY A 582 -2.60 -7.33 3.80
C GLY A 582 -2.96 -8.26 4.98
N GLY A 583 -3.89 -7.78 5.80
CA GLY A 583 -4.54 -8.52 6.89
C GLY A 583 -5.87 -9.16 6.45
N ALA A 584 -6.70 -9.57 7.42
CA ALA A 584 -7.99 -10.29 7.38
C ALA A 584 -8.57 -10.73 6.00
N SER A 585 -7.76 -11.39 5.17
CA SER A 585 -8.10 -11.76 3.79
C SER A 585 -9.15 -12.87 3.74
N ASP A 586 -9.14 -13.79 4.70
CA ASP A 586 -10.17 -14.83 4.88
C ASP A 586 -11.58 -14.22 5.10
N PRO A 587 -11.78 -13.30 6.09
CA PRO A 587 -13.02 -12.54 6.22
C PRO A 587 -13.41 -11.72 4.98
N ALA A 588 -12.46 -11.05 4.33
CA ALA A 588 -12.70 -10.28 3.10
C ALA A 588 -13.17 -11.19 1.95
N ALA A 589 -12.54 -12.34 1.76
CA ALA A 589 -12.92 -13.35 0.77
C ALA A 589 -14.33 -13.89 1.04
N ALA A 590 -14.67 -14.14 2.31
CA ALA A 590 -16.02 -14.56 2.70
C ALA A 590 -17.07 -13.48 2.36
N MET A 591 -16.74 -12.20 2.57
CA MET A 591 -17.60 -11.08 2.20
C MET A 591 -17.81 -10.99 0.67
N MET A 592 -16.77 -11.22 -0.13
CA MET A 592 -16.89 -11.28 -1.59
C MET A 592 -17.68 -12.50 -2.07
N SER A 593 -17.51 -13.66 -1.42
CA SER A 593 -18.33 -14.84 -1.68
C SER A 593 -19.82 -14.59 -1.39
N ASP A 594 -20.13 -13.84 -0.32
CA ASP A 594 -21.50 -13.43 -0.02
C ASP A 594 -22.04 -12.45 -1.07
N ALA A 595 -21.23 -11.48 -1.51
CA ALA A 595 -21.60 -10.55 -2.58
C ALA A 595 -21.89 -11.29 -3.90
N PHE A 596 -21.07 -12.29 -4.26
CA PHE A 596 -21.33 -13.18 -5.40
C PHE A 596 -22.66 -13.91 -5.26
N ALA A 597 -22.88 -14.57 -4.12
CA ALA A 597 -24.09 -15.33 -3.86
C ALA A 597 -25.36 -14.45 -3.87
N HIS A 598 -25.24 -13.18 -3.44
CA HIS A 598 -26.29 -12.19 -3.52
C HIS A 598 -26.57 -11.76 -4.97
N PHE A 599 -25.53 -11.41 -5.74
CA PHE A 599 -25.65 -11.02 -7.14
C PHE A 599 -26.36 -12.10 -7.96
N GLU A 600 -25.93 -13.36 -7.84
CA GLU A 600 -26.52 -14.51 -8.55
C GLU A 600 -28.04 -14.71 -8.32
N GLN A 601 -28.57 -14.17 -7.22
CA GLN A 601 -29.98 -14.29 -6.85
C GLN A 601 -30.76 -12.99 -7.07
N ALA A 602 -30.08 -11.89 -7.39
CA ALA A 602 -30.66 -10.57 -7.49
C ALA A 602 -31.32 -10.30 -8.84
N GLU A 603 -32.34 -9.44 -8.86
CA GLU A 603 -32.97 -8.97 -10.11
C GLU A 603 -31.97 -8.23 -11.01
N VAL A 604 -30.94 -7.61 -10.43
CA VAL A 604 -29.91 -6.87 -11.17
C VAL A 604 -29.03 -7.76 -12.04
N HIS A 605 -28.89 -9.06 -11.71
CA HIS A 605 -28.12 -10.01 -12.54
C HIS A 605 -28.73 -10.17 -13.92
N GLU A 606 -30.03 -10.49 -14.01
CA GLU A 606 -30.73 -10.59 -15.29
C GLU A 606 -30.80 -9.22 -15.99
N ALA A 607 -30.94 -8.13 -15.22
CA ALA A 607 -31.01 -6.77 -15.78
C ALA A 607 -29.69 -6.34 -16.43
N LEU A 608 -28.55 -6.67 -15.82
CA LEU A 608 -27.23 -6.36 -16.37
C LEU A 608 -26.95 -7.20 -17.62
N GLU A 609 -27.23 -8.51 -17.59
CA GLU A 609 -27.06 -9.39 -18.75
C GLU A 609 -27.90 -8.93 -19.95
N GLU A 610 -29.14 -8.46 -19.73
CA GLU A 610 -30.00 -7.92 -20.79
C GLU A 610 -29.54 -6.53 -21.28
N ALA A 611 -29.02 -5.70 -20.39
CA ALA A 611 -28.59 -4.34 -20.70
C ALA A 611 -27.31 -4.33 -21.54
N ASP A 612 -26.27 -5.06 -21.10
CA ASP A 612 -24.98 -5.15 -21.78
C ASP A 612 -24.24 -6.44 -21.40
N HIS A 613 -24.20 -7.40 -22.32
CA HIS A 613 -23.64 -8.73 -22.07
C HIS A 613 -22.12 -8.72 -21.85
N ASP A 614 -21.39 -7.84 -22.54
CA ASP A 614 -19.92 -7.75 -22.39
C ASP A 614 -19.56 -7.18 -21.01
N THR A 615 -20.33 -6.19 -20.53
CA THR A 615 -20.21 -5.63 -19.17
C THR A 615 -20.55 -6.68 -18.10
N TYR A 616 -21.60 -7.47 -18.32
CA TYR A 616 -21.97 -8.59 -17.45
C TYR A 616 -20.80 -9.59 -17.29
N GLU A 617 -20.24 -10.09 -18.40
CA GLU A 617 -19.13 -11.05 -18.36
C GLU A 617 -17.88 -10.44 -17.70
N GLY A 618 -17.61 -9.16 -17.96
CA GLY A 618 -16.49 -8.45 -17.34
C GLY A 618 -16.66 -8.27 -15.82
N PHE A 619 -17.87 -7.98 -15.34
CA PHE A 619 -18.16 -7.82 -13.92
C PHE A 619 -18.05 -9.17 -13.18
N GLU A 620 -18.63 -10.24 -13.74
CA GLU A 620 -18.51 -11.59 -13.19
C GLU A 620 -17.03 -12.02 -13.11
N SER A 621 -16.25 -11.78 -14.17
CA SER A 621 -14.82 -12.09 -14.18
C SER A 621 -14.02 -11.27 -13.17
N ALA A 622 -14.33 -9.98 -12.98
CA ALA A 622 -13.64 -9.14 -12.00
C ALA A 622 -13.97 -9.58 -10.56
N LEU A 623 -15.22 -9.94 -10.29
CA LEU A 623 -15.66 -10.48 -9.01
C LEU A 623 -14.94 -11.80 -8.69
N GLU A 624 -14.97 -12.77 -9.60
CA GLU A 624 -14.31 -14.07 -9.40
C GLU A 624 -12.79 -13.92 -9.18
N SER A 625 -12.16 -13.00 -9.92
CA SER A 625 -10.71 -12.74 -9.79
C SER A 625 -10.39 -12.12 -8.43
N TYR A 626 -11.17 -11.12 -8.02
CA TYR A 626 -10.97 -10.45 -6.73
C TYR A 626 -11.20 -11.42 -5.56
N GLN A 627 -12.27 -12.21 -5.57
CA GLN A 627 -12.50 -13.25 -4.57
C GLN A 627 -11.34 -14.26 -4.53
N SER A 628 -10.91 -14.76 -5.69
CA SER A 628 -9.83 -15.74 -5.75
C SER A 628 -8.50 -15.15 -5.26
N GLY A 629 -8.24 -13.87 -5.56
CA GLY A 629 -7.11 -13.11 -5.05
C GLY A 629 -7.09 -13.10 -3.52
N LEU A 630 -8.20 -12.66 -2.91
CA LEU A 630 -8.37 -12.65 -1.45
C LEU A 630 -8.22 -14.05 -0.83
N GLU A 631 -8.79 -15.10 -1.43
CA GLU A 631 -8.62 -16.50 -0.97
C GLU A 631 -7.16 -16.99 -1.04
N SER A 632 -6.36 -16.37 -1.91
CA SER A 632 -4.93 -16.64 -2.06
C SER A 632 -4.02 -15.66 -1.31
N GLY A 633 -4.58 -14.67 -0.59
CA GLY A 633 -3.81 -13.66 0.13
C GLY A 633 -3.34 -12.45 -0.70
N SER A 634 -3.85 -12.29 -1.93
CA SER A 634 -3.63 -11.08 -2.73
C SER A 634 -4.66 -10.00 -2.38
N SER A 635 -4.21 -8.76 -2.33
CA SER A 635 -5.03 -7.55 -2.15
C SER A 635 -5.48 -6.93 -3.49
N ASP A 636 -5.06 -7.50 -4.63
CA ASP A 636 -5.34 -6.97 -5.97
C ASP A 636 -6.81 -7.17 -6.39
N GLY A 637 -7.27 -6.29 -7.28
CA GLY A 637 -8.57 -6.41 -7.94
C GLY A 637 -9.74 -5.55 -7.43
N PRO A 638 -9.74 -4.91 -6.24
CA PRO A 638 -10.80 -4.00 -5.82
C PRO A 638 -11.12 -2.91 -6.87
N GLU A 639 -10.10 -2.35 -7.50
CA GLU A 639 -10.14 -1.27 -8.50
C GLU A 639 -10.91 -1.72 -9.74
N ARG A 640 -10.48 -2.86 -10.31
CA ARG A 640 -11.12 -3.45 -11.49
C ARG A 640 -12.55 -3.88 -11.18
N TYR A 641 -12.79 -4.48 -10.02
CA TYR A 641 -14.13 -4.84 -9.56
C TYR A 641 -15.04 -3.61 -9.48
N ALA A 642 -14.58 -2.54 -8.83
CA ALA A 642 -15.34 -1.31 -8.66
C ALA A 642 -15.61 -0.61 -10.00
N ALA A 643 -14.63 -0.56 -10.89
CA ALA A 643 -14.77 0.01 -12.23
C ALA A 643 -15.80 -0.76 -13.08
N MET A 644 -15.79 -2.10 -13.00
CA MET A 644 -16.80 -2.92 -13.67
C MET A 644 -18.19 -2.79 -13.04
N ALA A 645 -18.28 -2.68 -11.72
CA ALA A 645 -19.56 -2.44 -11.02
C ALA A 645 -20.18 -1.10 -11.42
N ARG A 646 -19.37 -0.03 -11.46
CA ARG A 646 -19.75 1.30 -11.97
C ARG A 646 -20.25 1.20 -13.41
N THR A 647 -19.48 0.55 -14.29
CA THR A 647 -19.87 0.35 -15.69
C THR A 647 -21.20 -0.40 -15.81
N GLY A 648 -21.41 -1.41 -14.97
CA GLY A 648 -22.69 -2.11 -14.86
C GLY A 648 -23.84 -1.20 -14.42
N GLY A 649 -23.59 -0.27 -13.50
CA GLY A 649 -24.55 0.76 -13.10
C GLY A 649 -24.99 1.65 -14.28
N PHE A 650 -24.03 2.09 -15.10
CA PHE A 650 -24.31 2.82 -16.35
C PHE A 650 -25.06 1.97 -17.38
N ALA A 651 -24.70 0.69 -17.53
CA ALA A 651 -25.37 -0.23 -18.43
C ALA A 651 -26.85 -0.41 -18.06
N VAL A 652 -27.14 -0.72 -16.80
CA VAL A 652 -28.51 -0.91 -16.29
C VAL A 652 -29.32 0.40 -16.33
N ALA A 653 -28.66 1.55 -16.17
CA ALA A 653 -29.29 2.85 -16.39
C ALA A 653 -29.72 3.06 -17.86
N GLY A 654 -29.09 2.37 -18.81
CA GLY A 654 -29.32 2.45 -20.25
C GLY A 654 -28.29 3.33 -20.99
N ALA A 655 -27.08 3.46 -20.44
CA ALA A 655 -26.04 4.38 -20.90
C ALA A 655 -24.62 3.78 -20.82
N ALA A 656 -24.44 2.50 -21.18
CA ALA A 656 -23.14 1.83 -21.14
C ALA A 656 -22.02 2.63 -21.86
N ASP A 657 -22.29 3.17 -23.05
CA ASP A 657 -21.34 3.97 -23.84
C ASP A 657 -20.90 5.30 -23.18
N ALA A 658 -21.56 5.70 -22.09
CA ALA A 658 -21.26 6.92 -21.34
C ALA A 658 -20.48 6.64 -20.04
N ALA A 659 -20.22 5.38 -19.71
CA ALA A 659 -19.41 5.03 -18.53
C ALA A 659 -17.96 5.50 -18.70
N PRO A 660 -17.31 5.99 -17.64
CA PRO A 660 -15.86 6.21 -17.62
C PRO A 660 -15.10 4.90 -17.93
N SER A 661 -13.91 5.02 -18.53
CA SER A 661 -13.09 3.86 -18.90
C SER A 661 -12.81 2.96 -17.69
N VAL A 662 -12.83 1.65 -17.91
CA VAL A 662 -12.42 0.66 -16.89
C VAL A 662 -10.91 0.71 -16.68
N ASP A 663 -10.13 0.91 -17.76
CA ASP A 663 -8.67 0.94 -17.70
C ASP A 663 -8.14 2.20 -17.02
N ALA A 664 -8.90 3.32 -17.07
CA ALA A 664 -8.55 4.54 -16.33
C ALA A 664 -8.80 4.44 -14.81
N ALA A 665 -9.49 3.38 -14.36
CA ALA A 665 -9.85 3.16 -12.96
C ALA A 665 -9.25 1.87 -12.38
N ALA A 666 -8.53 1.09 -13.20
CA ALA A 666 -7.86 -0.17 -12.86
C ALA A 666 -6.34 -0.11 -13.07
N ALA A 667 -5.80 1.10 -13.27
CA ALA A 667 -4.36 1.35 -13.26
C ALA A 667 -3.90 1.31 -11.81
N ASP A 668 -3.63 0.11 -11.31
CA ASP A 668 -2.77 -0.10 -10.16
C ASP A 668 -1.36 -0.40 -10.72
N GLY A 669 -0.39 0.44 -10.37
CA GLY A 669 1.02 0.06 -10.34
C GLY A 669 1.80 -0.20 -11.63
N ASP A 670 1.46 0.38 -12.79
CA ASP A 670 2.44 0.55 -13.87
C ASP A 670 2.41 2.03 -14.29
N GLY A 671 3.48 2.75 -13.94
CA GLY A 671 3.58 4.19 -14.07
C GLY A 671 3.34 4.69 -15.49
N GLU A 672 2.19 5.33 -15.69
CA GLU A 672 2.04 6.37 -16.71
C GLU A 672 1.74 7.69 -16.00
N ASP A 673 2.80 8.48 -15.88
CA ASP A 673 2.92 9.83 -15.33
C ASP A 673 1.68 10.72 -15.49
N THR A 674 0.94 10.90 -14.39
CA THR A 674 0.23 12.16 -14.12
C THR A 674 0.74 12.78 -12.84
N GLU A 675 2.03 13.11 -12.80
CA GLU A 675 2.56 14.02 -11.78
C GLU A 675 2.07 15.46 -12.02
N GLU A 676 1.49 16.04 -10.98
CA GLU A 676 1.16 17.45 -10.85
C GLU A 676 2.46 18.29 -10.68
N THR A 677 3.12 18.49 -11.82
CA THR A 677 4.27 19.39 -12.15
C THR A 677 4.92 20.24 -11.04
N ALA A 678 5.95 19.70 -10.39
CA ALA A 678 7.06 20.49 -9.86
C ALA A 678 8.07 20.90 -10.95
N TYR A 679 8.04 20.21 -12.10
CA TYR A 679 9.00 20.37 -13.20
C TYR A 679 8.38 20.90 -14.50
N GLU A 680 9.01 21.91 -15.08
CA GLU A 680 8.76 22.49 -16.39
C GLU A 680 9.90 22.14 -17.36
N GLY A 681 9.53 21.67 -18.55
CA GLY A 681 10.46 21.52 -19.65
C GLY A 681 10.96 22.86 -20.21
N GLY A 682 12.03 22.80 -21.00
CA GLY A 682 12.62 23.95 -21.68
C GLY A 682 12.02 24.27 -23.05
N PRO A 683 12.28 25.47 -23.62
CA PRO A 683 11.90 25.80 -25.00
C PRO A 683 12.58 24.93 -26.07
N ASN A 684 13.58 24.13 -25.68
CA ASN A 684 14.34 23.19 -26.51
C ASN A 684 14.11 21.71 -26.12
N ILE A 685 13.06 21.44 -25.33
CA ILE A 685 12.56 20.09 -25.06
C ILE A 685 11.30 19.89 -25.92
N VAL A 686 11.26 18.79 -26.66
CA VAL A 686 10.20 18.46 -27.63
C VAL A 686 9.56 17.12 -27.30
N GLU A 687 8.35 16.88 -27.79
CA GLU A 687 7.67 15.60 -27.66
C GLU A 687 8.08 14.66 -28.81
N GLY A 688 8.64 13.51 -28.44
CA GLY A 688 9.14 12.45 -29.32
C GLY A 688 10.48 12.75 -29.98
N VAL A 689 11.26 11.70 -30.22
CA VAL A 689 12.55 11.80 -30.93
C VAL A 689 12.31 12.32 -32.36
N PRO A 690 12.89 13.47 -32.76
CA PRO A 690 12.69 14.01 -34.10
C PRO A 690 13.24 13.08 -35.20
N ASP A 691 12.54 13.00 -36.33
CA ASP A 691 12.96 12.21 -37.51
C ASP A 691 14.36 12.59 -38.06
N ASP A 692 14.86 13.78 -37.72
CA ASP A 692 16.14 14.33 -38.13
C ASP A 692 17.24 14.24 -37.05
N ALA A 693 16.99 13.57 -35.91
CA ALA A 693 18.04 13.20 -34.97
C ALA A 693 18.93 12.09 -35.58
N ASP A 694 20.25 12.30 -35.56
CA ASP A 694 21.22 11.32 -36.07
C ASP A 694 21.55 10.24 -35.02
N HIS A 695 21.47 10.60 -33.73
CA HIS A 695 21.77 9.72 -32.60
C HIS A 695 20.81 9.97 -31.43
N VAL A 696 20.61 8.94 -30.61
CA VAL A 696 19.81 9.00 -29.37
C VAL A 696 20.69 8.56 -28.21
N VAL A 697 20.56 9.28 -27.10
CA VAL A 697 21.10 8.96 -25.78
C VAL A 697 19.90 8.83 -24.84
N GLU A 698 19.75 7.69 -24.19
CA GLU A 698 18.68 7.46 -23.22
C GLU A 698 19.14 7.99 -21.85
N ALA A 699 18.31 8.80 -21.20
CA ALA A 699 18.47 9.19 -19.81
C ALA A 699 17.59 8.25 -18.96
N GLN A 700 18.23 7.32 -18.25
CA GLN A 700 17.54 6.31 -17.44
C GLN A 700 18.20 6.15 -16.08
N ALA A 701 17.39 6.04 -15.02
CA ALA A 701 17.85 5.91 -13.63
C ALA A 701 18.85 7.02 -13.26
N VAL A 702 20.15 6.73 -13.19
CA VAL A 702 21.22 7.72 -12.93
C VAL A 702 22.35 7.64 -13.99
N VAL A 703 22.02 7.26 -15.23
CA VAL A 703 23.01 7.07 -16.30
C VAL A 703 22.52 7.60 -17.66
N PHE A 704 23.46 8.12 -18.46
CA PHE A 704 23.26 8.35 -19.89
C PHE A 704 23.70 7.10 -20.67
N GLU A 705 22.84 6.56 -21.54
CA GLU A 705 23.16 5.39 -22.35
C GLU A 705 23.10 5.72 -23.85
N PRO A 706 24.24 5.72 -24.58
CA PRO A 706 25.61 5.56 -24.08
C PRO A 706 26.14 6.81 -23.36
N ASP A 707 27.07 6.61 -22.41
CA ASP A 707 27.74 7.66 -21.64
C ASP A 707 28.86 8.35 -22.45
N GLU A 708 29.43 7.66 -23.44
CA GLU A 708 30.37 8.21 -24.43
C GLU A 708 29.87 7.94 -25.86
N LEU A 709 29.65 9.02 -26.62
CA LEU A 709 29.19 8.95 -28.01
C LEU A 709 30.13 9.73 -28.93
N THR A 710 30.56 9.12 -30.05
CA THR A 710 31.32 9.80 -31.12
C THR A 710 30.40 10.13 -32.28
N VAL A 711 30.32 11.41 -32.66
CA VAL A 711 29.45 11.95 -33.72
C VAL A 711 30.26 12.75 -34.75
N GLN A 712 29.69 13.02 -35.93
CA GLN A 712 30.31 13.90 -36.92
C GLN A 712 29.92 15.36 -36.68
N GLN A 713 30.78 16.31 -37.08
CA GLN A 713 30.38 17.71 -37.13
C GLN A 713 29.09 17.91 -37.94
N GLY A 714 28.08 18.49 -37.29
CA GLY A 714 26.76 18.76 -37.84
C GLY A 714 25.70 17.72 -37.50
N ASP A 715 26.05 16.64 -36.79
CA ASP A 715 25.09 15.64 -36.32
C ASP A 715 24.22 16.21 -35.18
N THR A 716 22.95 15.82 -35.17
CA THR A 716 22.01 16.11 -34.07
C THR A 716 21.91 14.93 -33.11
N VAL A 717 22.09 15.17 -31.82
CA VAL A 717 21.91 14.20 -30.74
C VAL A 717 20.63 14.53 -29.98
N ALA A 718 19.82 13.50 -29.73
CA ALA A 718 18.61 13.54 -28.92
C ALA A 718 18.86 12.85 -27.59
N TRP A 719 18.53 13.51 -26.48
CA TRP A 719 18.47 12.92 -25.15
C TRP A 719 17.02 12.65 -24.81
N GLU A 720 16.64 11.38 -24.76
CA GLU A 720 15.29 10.90 -24.50
C GLU A 720 15.17 10.53 -23.02
N TYR A 721 14.11 11.00 -22.36
CA TYR A 721 13.77 10.47 -21.05
C TYR A 721 13.25 9.04 -21.23
N ALA A 722 13.95 8.08 -20.62
CA ALA A 722 13.62 6.67 -20.73
C ALA A 722 12.99 6.12 -19.44
N ALA A 723 13.53 6.46 -18.26
CA ALA A 723 13.00 6.04 -16.95
C ALA A 723 13.66 6.78 -15.77
N GLY A 724 13.02 6.76 -14.59
CA GLY A 724 13.59 7.24 -13.32
C GLY A 724 13.26 8.70 -13.01
N ASP A 725 13.98 9.34 -12.09
CA ASP A 725 13.69 10.73 -11.70
C ASP A 725 13.88 11.73 -12.84
N ALA A 726 13.38 12.95 -12.65
CA ALA A 726 13.54 14.03 -13.62
C ALA A 726 15.03 14.27 -13.94
N HIS A 727 15.35 14.32 -15.24
CA HIS A 727 16.69 14.53 -15.77
C HIS A 727 16.88 15.92 -16.33
N ASN A 728 18.12 16.35 -16.50
CA ASN A 728 18.45 17.46 -17.38
C ASN A 728 19.80 17.19 -18.05
N VAL A 729 20.13 17.97 -19.07
CA VAL A 729 21.37 17.81 -19.84
C VAL A 729 22.08 19.14 -19.86
N VAL A 730 23.21 19.23 -19.17
CA VAL A 730 23.94 20.48 -18.95
C VAL A 730 25.40 20.30 -19.32
N ALA A 731 25.89 21.06 -20.30
CA ALA A 731 27.31 21.05 -20.64
C ALA A 731 28.16 21.64 -19.51
N TYR A 732 29.33 21.06 -19.26
CA TYR A 732 30.33 21.71 -18.42
C TYR A 732 30.93 22.90 -19.19
N GLU A 733 30.72 24.13 -18.69
CA GLU A 733 31.12 25.34 -19.42
C GLU A 733 32.64 25.40 -19.68
N ASP A 734 33.43 24.84 -18.77
CA ASP A 734 34.90 24.78 -18.84
C ASP A 734 35.43 23.53 -19.59
N GLU A 735 34.57 22.58 -19.99
CA GLU A 735 34.94 21.29 -20.61
C GLU A 735 34.34 21.06 -22.01
N ILE A 736 33.84 22.13 -22.64
CA ILE A 736 33.52 22.19 -24.07
C ILE A 736 34.60 22.96 -24.85
N PRO A 737 34.72 22.82 -26.18
CA PRO A 737 35.71 23.55 -26.97
C PRO A 737 35.55 25.08 -26.88
N ASP A 738 36.67 25.83 -26.82
CA ASP A 738 36.70 27.30 -26.66
C ASP A 738 35.83 28.09 -27.67
N ASP A 739 35.56 27.52 -28.85
CA ASP A 739 34.77 28.12 -29.93
C ASP A 739 33.35 27.53 -30.07
N ALA A 740 32.95 26.63 -29.18
CA ALA A 740 31.60 26.08 -29.11
C ALA A 740 30.61 27.08 -28.48
N GLU A 741 29.36 27.05 -28.95
CA GLU A 741 28.25 27.72 -28.27
C GLU A 741 27.82 26.88 -27.06
N TYR A 742 27.52 27.53 -25.94
CA TYR A 742 27.06 26.86 -24.73
C TYR A 742 25.69 26.20 -24.96
N TRP A 743 25.46 25.03 -24.36
CA TRP A 743 24.24 24.27 -24.56
C TRP A 743 23.77 23.59 -23.27
N ALA A 744 22.45 23.60 -23.05
CA ALA A 744 21.77 22.89 -21.98
C ALA A 744 20.29 22.69 -22.32
N SER A 745 19.65 21.65 -21.77
CA SER A 745 18.19 21.55 -21.70
C SER A 745 17.64 22.73 -20.89
N GLY A 746 16.45 23.23 -21.23
CA GLY A 746 15.94 24.48 -20.63
C GLY A 746 16.29 25.76 -21.40
N GLY A 747 17.18 25.67 -22.39
CA GLY A 747 17.56 26.82 -23.24
C GLY A 747 18.37 27.88 -22.49
N PHE A 748 19.15 27.46 -21.50
CA PHE A 748 19.99 28.34 -20.69
C PHE A 748 21.30 28.69 -21.40
N ASP A 749 21.80 29.91 -21.19
CA ASP A 749 22.99 30.46 -21.86
C ASP A 749 24.32 30.19 -21.11
N SER A 750 24.28 29.56 -19.93
CA SER A 750 25.48 29.20 -19.14
C SER A 750 25.21 28.08 -18.13
N GLU A 751 26.25 27.42 -17.62
CA GLU A 751 26.12 26.31 -16.64
C GLU A 751 25.46 26.77 -15.34
N ALA A 752 25.88 27.93 -14.83
CA ALA A 752 25.27 28.52 -13.63
C ALA A 752 23.76 28.76 -13.78
N ALA A 753 23.29 29.16 -14.98
CA ALA A 753 21.88 29.41 -15.24
C ALA A 753 21.08 28.12 -15.38
N ALA A 754 21.70 27.05 -15.92
CA ALA A 754 21.07 25.73 -16.00
C ALA A 754 20.93 25.09 -14.62
N ARG A 755 21.95 25.22 -13.76
CA ARG A 755 21.89 24.76 -12.36
C ARG A 755 20.85 25.53 -11.53
N GLU A 756 20.80 26.87 -11.63
CA GLU A 756 19.73 27.67 -11.02
C GLU A 756 18.35 27.32 -11.62
N GLY A 757 18.30 27.04 -12.92
CA GLY A 757 17.10 26.58 -13.61
C GLY A 757 16.54 25.31 -12.98
N TRP A 758 17.40 24.32 -12.76
CA TRP A 758 17.07 23.07 -12.09
C TRP A 758 16.50 23.28 -10.68
N GLU A 759 17.14 24.11 -9.85
CA GLU A 759 16.64 24.47 -8.50
C GLU A 759 15.24 25.12 -8.52
N ASN A 760 14.83 25.69 -9.66
CA ASN A 760 13.50 26.27 -9.86
C ASN A 760 12.57 25.36 -10.70
N GLY A 761 12.91 24.08 -10.84
CA GLY A 761 12.13 23.09 -11.57
C GLY A 761 12.11 23.29 -13.08
N LYS A 762 13.15 23.87 -13.70
CA LYS A 762 13.17 24.20 -15.14
C LYS A 762 14.22 23.46 -15.94
N GLY A 763 13.87 23.15 -17.19
CA GLY A 763 14.76 22.47 -18.12
C GLY A 763 14.85 20.98 -17.88
N ALA A 764 13.85 20.42 -17.19
CA ALA A 764 13.74 19.01 -16.86
C ALA A 764 13.17 18.18 -18.02
N LEU A 765 13.65 16.94 -18.12
CA LEU A 765 13.14 15.82 -18.89
C LEU A 765 12.53 14.86 -17.86
N HIS A 766 11.21 14.77 -17.80
CA HIS A 766 10.51 14.10 -16.69
C HIS A 766 9.25 13.34 -17.13
N ARG A 767 9.12 13.08 -18.44
CA ARG A 767 8.02 12.30 -19.02
C ARG A 767 8.54 11.47 -20.18
N SER A 768 7.98 10.28 -20.36
CA SER A 768 8.37 9.30 -21.40
C SER A 768 8.37 9.81 -22.84
N ASP A 769 7.68 10.92 -23.14
CA ASP A 769 7.66 11.54 -24.46
C ASP A 769 8.64 12.72 -24.62
N GLN A 770 9.34 13.14 -23.57
CA GLN A 770 10.20 14.33 -23.62
C GLN A 770 11.62 14.04 -24.12
N VAL A 771 12.07 14.88 -25.06
CA VAL A 771 13.38 14.77 -25.69
C VAL A 771 14.06 16.14 -25.76
N TYR A 772 15.30 16.22 -25.29
CA TYR A 772 16.18 17.38 -25.51
C TYR A 772 17.03 17.14 -26.77
N VAL A 773 17.16 18.13 -27.65
CA VAL A 773 17.98 18.00 -28.87
C VAL A 773 19.06 19.08 -28.97
N HIS A 774 20.26 18.67 -29.41
CA HIS A 774 21.37 19.57 -29.72
C HIS A 774 22.12 19.16 -30.99
N THR A 775 22.52 20.12 -31.81
CA THR A 775 23.32 19.88 -33.03
C THR A 775 24.74 20.37 -32.83
N PHE A 776 25.71 19.46 -33.01
CA PHE A 776 27.10 19.72 -32.68
C PHE A 776 27.88 20.32 -33.87
N GLU A 777 28.08 21.63 -33.86
CA GLU A 777 28.78 22.35 -34.93
C GLU A 777 30.30 22.49 -34.72
N THR A 778 30.81 22.20 -33.52
CA THR A 778 32.21 22.44 -33.15
C THR A 778 32.92 21.13 -32.80
N THR A 779 33.99 20.82 -33.52
CA THR A 779 34.81 19.61 -33.30
C THR A 779 35.52 19.66 -31.96
N GLY A 780 35.60 18.53 -31.26
CA GLY A 780 36.22 18.42 -29.95
C GLY A 780 35.39 17.58 -28.99
N THR A 781 35.84 17.49 -27.75
CA THR A 781 35.12 16.82 -26.67
C THR A 781 34.19 17.82 -26.00
N HIS A 782 32.93 17.43 -25.82
CA HIS A 782 31.93 18.16 -25.05
C HIS A 782 31.49 17.27 -23.89
N GLU A 783 31.94 17.57 -22.67
CA GLU A 783 31.51 16.87 -21.45
C GLU A 783 30.25 17.53 -20.88
N TYR A 784 29.33 16.71 -20.36
CA TYR A 784 28.04 17.17 -19.85
C TYR A 784 27.58 16.32 -18.66
N LEU A 785 26.59 16.80 -17.92
CA LEU A 785 26.07 16.19 -16.71
C LEU A 785 24.55 16.30 -16.60
N CYS A 786 23.98 15.47 -15.73
CA CYS A 786 22.65 15.68 -15.17
C CYS A 786 22.80 16.29 -13.77
N VAL A 787 22.26 17.49 -13.55
CA VAL A 787 22.45 18.29 -12.32
C VAL A 787 22.05 17.55 -11.04
N PRO A 788 20.86 16.94 -10.94
CA PRO A 788 20.49 16.18 -9.74
C PRO A 788 21.39 14.95 -9.52
N HIS A 789 21.82 14.31 -10.60
CA HIS A 789 22.52 13.01 -10.56
C HIS A 789 24.03 13.12 -10.77
N GLU A 790 24.61 14.33 -10.77
CA GLU A 790 26.05 14.54 -10.97
C GLU A 790 26.86 13.88 -9.86
N ALA A 791 26.39 13.97 -8.61
CA ALA A 791 27.04 13.34 -7.46
C ALA A 791 27.02 11.80 -7.56
N ALA A 792 25.99 11.23 -8.20
CA ALA A 792 25.87 9.80 -8.52
C ALA A 792 26.71 9.38 -9.74
N GLY A 793 27.33 10.33 -10.43
CA GLY A 793 28.19 10.07 -11.58
C GLY A 793 27.47 10.06 -12.92
N MET A 794 26.26 10.63 -13.02
CA MET A 794 25.52 10.79 -14.28
C MET A 794 26.15 11.88 -15.16
N VAL A 795 27.31 11.56 -15.71
CA VAL A 795 28.08 12.40 -16.62
C VAL A 795 28.21 11.70 -17.98
N GLY A 796 28.22 12.49 -19.04
CA GLY A 796 28.36 11.99 -20.39
C GLY A 796 29.35 12.80 -21.22
N LYS A 797 29.70 12.26 -22.38
CA LYS A 797 30.71 12.84 -23.27
C LYS A 797 30.35 12.65 -24.74
N ILE A 798 30.29 13.76 -25.47
CA ILE A 798 30.16 13.77 -26.93
C ILE A 798 31.51 14.11 -27.56
N ILE A 799 32.04 13.22 -28.40
CA ILE A 799 33.27 13.43 -29.18
C ILE A 799 32.87 13.77 -30.61
N VAL A 800 33.09 15.01 -31.02
CA VAL A 800 32.73 15.52 -32.36
C VAL A 800 33.95 15.50 -33.27
N GLU A 801 33.91 14.70 -34.33
CA GLU A 801 35.00 14.54 -35.33
C GLU A 801 34.87 15.37 -36.61
#